data_AF-A0A9W9YL16-F1
#
_entry.id   AF-A0A9W9YL16-F1
#
_cell.length_a   1.000
_cell.length_b   1.000
_cell.length_c   1.000
_cell.angle_alpha   90.00
_cell.angle_beta   90.00
_cell.angle_gamma   90.00
#
_symmetry.space_group_name_H-M   'P 1'
#
loop_
_entity.id
_entity.type
_entity.pdbx_description
1 polymer ?
#
loop_
_entity_poly.entity_id
_entity_poly.type
_entity_poly.pdbx_seq_one_letter_code
_entity_poly.pdbx_strand_id
1 'polypeptide(L)'
;MGSRVRAFPRLIRTIFTTTVRVVAGRKEIVAPPPIPGKLHDLIYAFRQSKVLFAACDMGVFDVLHESDAPQSAEDISSKLTTNVDATTRFMDSLVALELLEKTKQGESWLYSNTEMAKQFLTKSSPDSVDGYMRHSNQLLYPLFGNLENAVREGSNQWIKPLVSHQKMFGRPRTTRKKHTYDFLKPCIPRHAIPVTRWCQQRCRSSSSASAQEAAPVGGNRIRRRSVTASMYSQQREVFSRGDHVQDTQKQWAALGAWFMGPKAENGDVFRDLLTQAVDTHIGFRRSYFPCDPPYVTDDLRETGSFQNAMNKLRSEMENLQKELINSVPFFSSRYKGHQLWDTVMPANLGYMSAMLFNQNNCASEVSPITSKFEVEVGTDLCVMLGYDRNKSMGHLTAGGSVANIEAILAARNVKYFPLGLQEALQTDDRLAEARGYKIFFPQRGEEVELISGSKWELLNLDVDTILKMPSEVEDLTNLNHQQFMKIMSQYLYESVGVQEFIIRHKLTQSPCVIVPSTAHMSLSKAVSILGLGRERLVAVAVDEDSRMDPEELERVLKEKLEHNIPVITVVAVMGTTEGSAVDPLTDILELRQKFRTKGLNFSVHADAAWGGYFCSMLQRDEPKDGHLQTATETGFVPEMYLSSYVHEQLSAMSQSETITIDPHKTGFCPYPGGALCYRDRKMNTFLQISTTVVYLHGEMFLGGIGIEGSKPGAAAAGVMLANRVIGLHKNGYGRVLAECMFTSKIMYCLWTTLAEEDDNFVTATTKPLPKWKNMSVKEQIQLIGERILGRTNEELAQDEEAMLYLKEVGPDTTIPSFSVNLKGNQSVEKCNAINLALFNALSHTSSEQTAHRIPMIVTASSLVPHKHSAALKNFKKRLGLPVDNDISVKYIKTTCLDPWATSLEFMDNMAAIMRNSILCAIGTVTDPEALHNFVSTGVVNQQNEVIASYVGDFNDVAKQYDTVVKLKFLHDEDAEQYIAMQEKLLRRSSTEPRPIVFRSIKQRHHDVFFKESKYPGENEEFHCFVGLPSDNDNNYFMSANMNIVDVPRYEHFDNHEYPENSSYFMYGDKENVFLFHIPCRIPDFFQVVELDGPPDGIGREEVDDLLLRHGIEVEIPGIPGSPVVLSGDVLDHLTENKFDITFVGINGKEVKSEVKIARKIWFAGTASEMLGADQVTTHV
;
A
#
# COMPACT_ATOMS: atom_id res chain seq x y z
N MET A 1 43.40 -5.30 11.57
CA MET A 1 42.42 -6.39 11.36
C MET A 1 42.80 -7.36 10.23
N GLY A 2 43.07 -6.91 8.99
CA GLY A 2 43.03 -7.77 7.78
C GLY A 2 43.95 -9.00 7.62
N SER A 3 44.86 -9.32 8.56
CA SER A 3 45.79 -10.45 8.43
C SER A 3 45.33 -11.76 9.09
N ARG A 4 44.71 -11.71 10.29
CA ARG A 4 44.31 -12.92 11.04
C ARG A 4 43.08 -13.62 10.46
N VAL A 5 42.08 -12.87 10.02
CA VAL A 5 40.80 -13.40 9.49
C VAL A 5 41.01 -14.36 8.32
N ARG A 6 42.02 -14.13 7.46
CA ARG A 6 42.36 -14.99 6.32
C ARG A 6 42.82 -16.42 6.69
N ALA A 7 43.22 -16.66 7.95
CA ALA A 7 43.59 -18.00 8.43
C ALA A 7 42.37 -18.85 8.83
N PHE A 8 41.28 -18.21 9.27
CA PHE A 8 40.14 -18.87 9.91
C PHE A 8 39.45 -19.96 9.04
N PRO A 9 39.22 -19.76 7.72
CA PRO A 9 38.64 -20.81 6.87
C PRO A 9 39.48 -22.09 6.74
N ARG A 10 40.79 -22.03 7.00
CA ARG A 10 41.68 -23.22 6.96
C ARG A 10 41.60 -24.04 8.25
N LEU A 11 41.52 -23.38 9.41
CA LEU A 11 41.42 -24.04 10.73
C LEU A 11 40.11 -24.82 10.89
N ILE A 12 38.96 -24.23 10.56
CA ILE A 12 37.68 -24.97 10.63
C ILE A 12 37.68 -26.18 9.68
N ARG A 13 38.30 -26.06 8.49
CA ARG A 13 38.33 -27.15 7.51
C ARG A 13 39.13 -28.36 8.02
N THR A 14 40.19 -28.16 8.81
CA THR A 14 40.96 -29.28 9.35
C THR A 14 40.28 -29.97 10.53
N ILE A 15 39.44 -29.29 11.33
CA ILE A 15 38.68 -29.91 12.45
C ILE A 15 37.95 -31.18 11.98
N PHE A 16 37.28 -31.12 10.82
CA PHE A 16 36.47 -32.20 10.27
C PHE A 16 37.25 -33.24 9.42
N THR A 17 38.59 -33.15 9.32
CA THR A 17 39.39 -34.10 8.53
C THR A 17 40.48 -34.76 9.36
N THR A 18 40.34 -36.06 9.62
CA THR A 18 41.50 -36.92 9.90
C THR A 18 42.37 -37.07 8.65
N THR A 19 43.65 -37.42 8.85
CA THR A 19 44.71 -37.32 7.83
C THR A 19 44.54 -38.26 6.63
N VAL A 20 43.77 -37.85 5.63
CA VAL A 20 43.67 -38.55 4.34
C VAL A 20 44.99 -38.39 3.57
N ARG A 21 45.74 -39.50 3.41
CA ARG A 21 46.84 -39.57 2.42
C ARG A 21 46.24 -39.45 1.02
N VAL A 22 46.42 -38.31 0.37
CA VAL A 22 46.03 -38.11 -1.03
C VAL A 22 46.96 -38.96 -1.92
N VAL A 23 46.38 -40.00 -2.55
CA VAL A 23 47.06 -40.76 -3.61
C VAL A 23 47.20 -39.87 -4.84
N ALA A 24 48.37 -39.90 -5.49
CA ALA A 24 48.71 -38.98 -6.57
C ALA A 24 47.89 -39.23 -7.84
N GLY A 25 46.91 -38.37 -8.11
CA GLY A 25 46.22 -38.26 -9.39
C GLY A 25 46.03 -36.79 -9.75
N ARG A 26 46.78 -36.28 -10.73
CA ARG A 26 46.65 -34.89 -11.18
C ARG A 26 45.34 -34.70 -11.96
N LYS A 27 44.42 -33.92 -11.39
CA LYS A 27 43.50 -33.08 -12.16
C LYS A 27 43.83 -31.62 -11.84
N GLU A 28 43.75 -30.76 -12.84
CA GLU A 28 43.97 -29.33 -12.65
C GLU A 28 42.81 -28.75 -11.83
N ILE A 29 43.16 -28.05 -10.74
CA ILE A 29 42.19 -27.33 -9.93
C ILE A 29 42.12 -25.92 -10.48
N VAL A 30 41.13 -25.67 -11.33
CA VAL A 30 40.77 -24.30 -11.76
C VAL A 30 40.48 -23.48 -10.51
N ALA A 31 41.12 -22.31 -10.38
CA ALA A 31 40.86 -21.42 -9.25
C ALA A 31 39.43 -20.88 -9.34
N PRO A 32 38.65 -20.91 -8.25
CA PRO A 32 37.34 -20.25 -8.24
C PRO A 32 37.52 -18.73 -8.42
N PRO A 33 36.55 -18.04 -9.03
CA PRO A 33 36.60 -16.58 -9.19
C PRO A 33 36.66 -15.87 -7.83
N PRO A 34 37.20 -14.65 -7.76
CA PRO A 34 37.27 -13.87 -6.52
C PRO A 34 35.85 -13.62 -5.97
N ILE A 35 35.60 -14.08 -4.74
CA ILE A 35 34.31 -13.91 -4.08
C ILE A 35 34.26 -12.51 -3.44
N PRO A 36 33.22 -11.68 -3.72
CA PRO A 36 33.07 -10.37 -3.08
C PRO A 36 33.01 -10.47 -1.55
N GLY A 37 33.62 -9.53 -0.83
CA GLY A 37 33.79 -9.59 0.63
C GLY A 37 32.51 -9.88 1.42
N LYS A 38 31.43 -9.13 1.14
CA LYS A 38 30.11 -9.34 1.77
C LYS A 38 29.55 -10.75 1.52
N LEU A 39 29.78 -11.32 0.35
CA LEU A 39 29.32 -12.68 0.01
C LEU A 39 30.20 -13.75 0.67
N HIS A 40 31.52 -13.53 0.71
CA HIS A 40 32.47 -14.34 1.45
C HIS A 40 32.07 -14.42 2.93
N ASP A 41 31.82 -13.28 3.57
CA ASP A 41 31.53 -13.23 5.00
C ASP A 41 30.20 -13.93 5.35
N LEU A 42 29.16 -13.77 4.53
CA LEU A 42 27.92 -14.56 4.65
C LEU A 42 28.15 -16.07 4.50
N ILE A 43 29.04 -16.51 3.59
CA ILE A 43 29.41 -17.91 3.37
C ILE A 43 30.23 -18.52 4.54
N TYR A 44 30.81 -17.69 5.41
CA TYR A 44 31.59 -18.13 6.58
C TYR A 44 30.91 -17.86 7.94
N ALA A 45 29.97 -16.91 8.04
CA ALA A 45 29.29 -16.52 9.28
C ALA A 45 28.68 -17.71 10.05
N PHE A 46 27.97 -18.61 9.35
CA PHE A 46 27.35 -19.79 10.00
C PHE A 46 28.36 -20.68 10.75
N ARG A 47 29.62 -20.70 10.28
CA ARG A 47 30.71 -21.50 10.87
C ARG A 47 31.27 -20.83 12.12
N GLN A 48 31.35 -19.51 12.12
CA GLN A 48 31.72 -18.71 13.29
C GLN A 48 30.70 -18.94 14.42
N SER A 49 29.40 -18.78 14.11
CA SER A 49 28.31 -19.04 15.05
C SER A 49 28.34 -20.45 15.59
N LYS A 50 28.52 -21.48 14.75
CA LYS A 50 28.53 -22.87 15.21
C LYS A 50 29.75 -23.22 16.08
N VAL A 51 30.90 -22.57 15.89
CA VAL A 51 32.08 -22.72 16.75
C VAL A 51 31.83 -22.12 18.14
N LEU A 52 31.29 -20.89 18.21
CA LEU A 52 30.87 -20.26 19.47
C LEU A 52 29.82 -21.11 20.21
N PHE A 53 28.79 -21.56 19.49
CA PHE A 53 27.71 -22.37 20.04
C PHE A 53 28.23 -23.70 20.63
N ALA A 54 29.13 -24.39 19.92
CA ALA A 54 29.75 -25.61 20.42
C ALA A 54 30.61 -25.35 21.68
N ALA A 55 31.30 -24.21 21.77
CA ALA A 55 32.13 -23.89 22.94
C ALA A 55 31.31 -23.64 24.22
N CYS A 56 30.13 -23.02 24.10
CA CYS A 56 29.20 -22.84 25.22
C CYS A 56 28.56 -24.17 25.64
N ASP A 57 28.12 -24.96 24.65
CA ASP A 57 27.47 -26.28 24.84
C ASP A 57 28.41 -27.31 25.47
N MET A 58 29.70 -27.26 25.12
CA MET A 58 30.77 -28.05 25.73
C MET A 58 31.32 -27.47 27.04
N GLY A 59 30.94 -26.26 27.45
CA GLY A 59 31.42 -25.63 28.69
C GLY A 59 32.89 -25.20 28.68
N VAL A 60 33.45 -24.86 27.51
CA VAL A 60 34.87 -24.45 27.35
C VAL A 60 35.19 -23.23 28.22
N PHE A 61 34.32 -22.23 28.19
CA PHE A 61 34.52 -20.97 28.94
C PHE A 61 34.42 -21.20 30.45
N ASP A 62 33.58 -22.12 30.90
CA ASP A 62 33.44 -22.51 32.31
C ASP A 62 34.73 -23.21 32.79
N VAL A 63 35.20 -24.22 32.04
CA VAL A 63 36.44 -24.98 32.34
C VAL A 63 37.68 -24.08 32.46
N LEU A 64 37.74 -23.00 31.67
CA LEU A 64 38.81 -22.00 31.74
C LEU A 64 38.60 -21.04 32.93
N HIS A 65 37.37 -20.62 33.20
CA HIS A 65 37.05 -19.72 34.31
C HIS A 65 37.23 -20.36 35.68
N GLU A 66 36.72 -21.58 35.89
CA GLU A 66 36.86 -22.36 37.13
C GLU A 66 38.32 -22.70 37.47
N SER A 67 39.22 -22.65 36.49
CA SER A 67 40.63 -22.96 36.67
C SER A 67 41.49 -21.78 37.17
N ASP A 68 40.96 -20.56 37.10
CA ASP A 68 41.57 -19.28 37.52
C ASP A 68 43.01 -18.99 36.98
N ALA A 69 43.47 -19.77 36.00
CA ALA A 69 44.79 -19.67 35.38
C ALA A 69 44.77 -20.28 33.96
N PRO A 70 45.53 -19.76 32.98
CA PRO A 70 45.55 -20.30 31.62
C PRO A 70 45.87 -21.80 31.54
N GLN A 71 45.12 -22.57 30.75
CA GLN A 71 45.18 -24.03 30.67
C GLN A 71 45.79 -24.51 29.35
N SER A 72 46.47 -25.67 29.34
CA SER A 72 46.91 -26.28 28.07
C SER A 72 45.74 -26.94 27.32
N ALA A 73 45.91 -27.20 26.02
CA ALA A 73 44.89 -27.92 25.24
C ALA A 73 44.72 -29.36 25.76
N GLU A 74 45.80 -29.95 26.27
CA GLU A 74 45.84 -31.24 26.96
C GLU A 74 44.94 -31.21 28.20
N ASP A 75 45.11 -30.24 29.10
CA ASP A 75 44.30 -30.08 30.33
C ASP A 75 42.82 -29.85 30.01
N ILE A 76 42.53 -28.96 29.06
CA ILE A 76 41.15 -28.67 28.60
C ILE A 76 40.53 -29.94 28.02
N SER A 77 41.27 -30.70 27.20
CA SER A 77 40.76 -31.94 26.60
C SER A 77 40.52 -33.05 27.62
N SER A 78 41.34 -33.10 28.67
CA SER A 78 41.16 -34.02 29.79
C SER A 78 39.87 -33.70 30.56
N LYS A 79 39.67 -32.44 30.93
CA LYS A 79 38.47 -31.94 31.62
C LYS A 79 37.18 -32.13 30.80
N LEU A 80 37.25 -31.90 29.47
CA LEU A 80 36.11 -32.05 28.56
C LEU A 80 35.91 -33.48 28.03
N THR A 81 36.79 -34.43 28.36
CA THR A 81 36.80 -35.80 27.82
C THR A 81 36.83 -35.84 26.27
N THR A 82 37.65 -34.97 25.66
CA THR A 82 37.79 -34.80 24.20
C THR A 82 39.17 -35.25 23.70
N ASN A 83 39.31 -35.39 22.38
CA ASN A 83 40.61 -35.66 21.76
C ASN A 83 41.51 -34.40 21.82
N VAL A 84 42.76 -34.55 22.26
CA VAL A 84 43.74 -33.46 22.42
C VAL A 84 43.88 -32.63 21.14
N ASP A 85 44.26 -33.26 20.02
CA ASP A 85 44.52 -32.57 18.75
C ASP A 85 43.27 -31.90 18.15
N ALA A 86 42.08 -32.48 18.33
CA ALA A 86 40.83 -31.81 18.00
C ALA A 86 40.57 -30.59 18.90
N THR A 87 40.89 -30.70 20.20
CA THR A 87 40.74 -29.61 21.18
C THR A 87 41.70 -28.47 20.87
N THR A 88 42.97 -28.74 20.55
CA THR A 88 43.96 -27.71 20.13
C THR A 88 43.46 -26.92 18.92
N ARG A 89 42.98 -27.61 17.87
CA ARG A 89 42.42 -26.96 16.67
C ARG A 89 41.13 -26.16 16.96
N PHE A 90 40.33 -26.61 17.93
CA PHE A 90 39.12 -25.92 18.36
C PHE A 90 39.42 -24.68 19.20
N MET A 91 40.35 -24.76 20.16
CA MET A 91 40.80 -23.59 20.93
C MET A 91 41.45 -22.54 20.02
N ASP A 92 42.28 -22.94 19.06
CA ASP A 92 42.86 -22.02 18.06
C ASP A 92 41.80 -21.36 17.17
N SER A 93 40.67 -22.02 16.95
CA SER A 93 39.53 -21.41 16.25
C SER A 93 38.81 -20.37 17.11
N LEU A 94 38.70 -20.58 18.43
CA LEU A 94 38.13 -19.60 19.38
C LEU A 94 39.05 -18.40 19.60
N VAL A 95 40.37 -18.61 19.57
CA VAL A 95 41.39 -17.53 19.58
C VAL A 95 41.29 -16.69 18.30
N ALA A 96 41.06 -17.33 17.15
CA ALA A 96 40.83 -16.64 15.88
C ALA A 96 39.44 -15.97 15.76
N LEU A 97 38.53 -16.20 16.72
CA LEU A 97 37.28 -15.45 16.93
C LEU A 97 37.41 -14.37 18.02
N GLU A 98 38.59 -14.18 18.61
CA GLU A 98 38.85 -13.21 19.69
C GLU A 98 38.02 -13.50 20.97
N LEU A 99 37.62 -14.77 21.15
CA LEU A 99 36.90 -15.28 22.33
C LEU A 99 37.85 -15.83 23.40
N LEU A 100 39.03 -16.30 23.00
CA LEU A 100 40.10 -16.77 23.89
C LEU A 100 41.42 -16.06 23.58
N GLU A 101 42.25 -15.85 24.60
CA GLU A 101 43.65 -15.48 24.44
C GLU A 101 44.55 -16.73 24.42
N LYS A 102 45.67 -16.66 23.70
CA LYS A 102 46.67 -17.73 23.61
C LYS A 102 48.06 -17.23 23.95
N THR A 103 48.62 -17.71 25.04
CA THR A 103 49.94 -17.34 25.58
C THR A 103 50.90 -18.51 25.53
N LYS A 104 52.20 -18.29 25.28
CA LYS A 104 53.21 -19.36 25.36
C LYS A 104 53.90 -19.33 26.71
N GLN A 105 54.02 -20.48 27.38
CA GLN A 105 54.78 -20.63 28.61
C GLN A 105 55.67 -21.88 28.52
N GLY A 106 56.98 -21.68 28.51
CA GLY A 106 57.93 -22.76 28.18
C GLY A 106 57.76 -23.23 26.73
N GLU A 107 57.63 -24.55 26.54
CA GLU A 107 57.35 -25.14 25.23
C GLU A 107 55.85 -25.17 24.89
N SER A 108 54.99 -25.17 25.92
CA SER A 108 53.53 -25.31 25.80
C SER A 108 52.82 -23.99 25.45
N TRP A 109 51.63 -24.14 24.86
CA TRP A 109 50.66 -23.06 24.66
C TRP A 109 49.51 -23.20 25.64
N LEU A 110 49.13 -22.10 26.27
CA LEU A 110 48.04 -22.00 27.23
C LEU A 110 46.95 -21.06 26.71
N TYR A 111 45.70 -21.34 27.09
CA TYR A 111 44.50 -20.61 26.67
C TYR A 111 43.76 -20.04 27.88
N SER A 112 43.11 -18.89 27.70
CA SER A 112 42.22 -18.29 28.72
C SER A 112 41.12 -17.46 28.09
N ASN A 113 40.03 -17.19 28.82
CA ASN A 113 38.91 -16.38 28.34
C ASN A 113 39.30 -14.91 28.18
N THR A 114 38.88 -14.24 27.10
CA THR A 114 38.86 -12.77 27.06
C THR A 114 37.82 -12.21 28.04
N GLU A 115 37.92 -10.94 28.44
CA GLU A 115 36.95 -10.32 29.36
C GLU A 115 35.50 -10.42 28.87
N MET A 116 35.28 -10.26 27.55
CA MET A 116 33.96 -10.48 26.94
C MET A 116 33.46 -11.93 27.12
N ALA A 117 34.34 -12.92 26.96
CA ALA A 117 33.98 -14.32 27.19
C ALA A 117 33.75 -14.63 28.68
N LYS A 118 34.50 -14.00 29.60
CA LYS A 118 34.26 -14.10 31.05
C LYS A 118 32.88 -13.54 31.40
N GLN A 119 32.56 -12.33 30.97
CA GLN A 119 31.31 -11.64 31.32
C GLN A 119 30.08 -12.29 30.68
N PHE A 120 30.14 -12.71 29.41
CA PHE A 120 28.93 -13.11 28.68
C PHE A 120 28.83 -14.62 28.39
N LEU A 121 29.92 -15.38 28.41
CA LEU A 121 29.93 -16.79 27.95
C LEU A 121 30.22 -17.83 29.05
N THR A 122 30.50 -17.40 30.28
CA THR A 122 30.55 -18.28 31.47
C THR A 122 29.16 -18.41 32.09
N LYS A 123 28.83 -19.57 32.67
CA LYS A 123 27.53 -19.85 33.33
C LYS A 123 27.39 -19.22 34.72
N SER A 124 28.50 -18.82 35.33
CA SER A 124 28.57 -18.18 36.65
C SER A 124 28.27 -16.67 36.62
N SER A 125 28.43 -16.02 35.46
CA SER A 125 28.20 -14.58 35.31
C SER A 125 26.71 -14.20 35.43
N PRO A 126 26.36 -13.10 36.12
CA PRO A 126 24.99 -12.58 36.11
C PRO A 126 24.55 -12.07 34.73
N ASP A 127 25.49 -11.70 33.85
CA ASP A 127 25.25 -11.22 32.49
C ASP A 127 25.26 -12.35 31.43
N SER A 128 25.27 -13.62 31.87
CA SER A 128 25.51 -14.76 30.98
C SER A 128 24.45 -14.95 29.89
N VAL A 129 24.92 -15.03 28.63
CA VAL A 129 24.10 -15.42 27.48
C VAL A 129 24.28 -16.88 27.08
N ASP A 130 25.01 -17.70 27.86
CA ASP A 130 25.20 -19.15 27.60
C ASP A 130 23.85 -19.89 27.39
N GLY A 131 22.82 -19.54 28.17
CA GLY A 131 21.48 -20.10 28.00
C GLY A 131 20.87 -19.82 26.61
N TYR A 132 21.11 -18.61 26.08
CA TYR A 132 20.70 -18.24 24.72
C TYR A 132 21.59 -18.88 23.65
N MET A 133 22.89 -19.04 23.90
CA MET A 133 23.81 -19.74 22.99
C MET A 133 23.45 -21.23 22.87
N ARG A 134 23.13 -21.90 23.98
CA ARG A 134 22.66 -23.30 23.97
C ARG A 134 21.27 -23.45 23.34
N HIS A 135 20.33 -22.54 23.62
CA HIS A 135 19.04 -22.50 22.91
C HIS A 135 19.22 -22.34 21.39
N SER A 136 20.12 -21.43 20.99
CA SER A 136 20.47 -21.21 19.58
C SER A 136 21.12 -22.45 18.96
N ASN A 137 22.04 -23.10 19.68
CA ASN A 137 22.72 -24.33 19.26
C ASN A 137 21.78 -25.52 19.03
N GLN A 138 20.83 -25.72 19.95
CA GLN A 138 20.02 -26.93 20.07
C GLN A 138 18.65 -26.84 19.39
N LEU A 139 18.05 -25.64 19.28
CA LEU A 139 16.73 -25.44 18.68
C LEU A 139 16.78 -24.59 17.40
N LEU A 140 17.37 -23.39 17.44
CA LEU A 140 17.31 -22.46 16.31
C LEU A 140 18.20 -22.91 15.15
N TYR A 141 19.42 -23.37 15.41
CA TYR A 141 20.36 -23.79 14.36
C TYR A 141 19.84 -25.02 13.56
N PRO A 142 19.25 -26.07 14.17
CA PRO A 142 18.55 -27.13 13.43
C PRO A 142 17.28 -26.66 12.69
N LEU A 143 16.58 -25.65 13.21
CA LEU A 143 15.41 -25.05 12.54
C LEU A 143 15.82 -24.29 11.26
N PHE A 144 16.87 -23.47 11.32
CA PHE A 144 17.45 -22.82 10.14
C PHE A 144 18.04 -23.84 9.14
N GLY A 145 18.55 -24.98 9.61
CA GLY A 145 18.91 -26.13 8.77
C GLY A 145 17.73 -26.84 8.08
N ASN A 146 16.50 -26.34 8.25
CA ASN A 146 15.31 -26.76 7.51
C ASN A 146 14.66 -25.59 6.74
N LEU A 147 15.35 -24.46 6.58
CA LEU A 147 14.80 -23.25 5.96
C LEU A 147 14.33 -23.50 4.52
N GLU A 148 15.09 -24.25 3.72
CA GLU A 148 14.71 -24.61 2.35
C GLU A 148 13.42 -25.44 2.32
N ASN A 149 13.20 -26.31 3.31
CA ASN A 149 11.97 -27.08 3.45
C ASN A 149 10.81 -26.20 3.92
N ALA A 150 11.04 -25.28 4.87
CA ALA A 150 10.03 -24.31 5.31
C ALA A 150 9.55 -23.42 4.15
N VAL A 151 10.48 -22.95 3.30
CA VAL A 151 10.17 -22.12 2.12
C VAL A 151 9.49 -22.93 1.01
N ARG A 152 9.90 -24.19 0.77
CA ARG A 152 9.30 -25.06 -0.27
C ARG A 152 7.94 -25.64 0.11
N GLU A 153 7.77 -26.05 1.37
CA GLU A 153 6.55 -26.69 1.89
C GLU A 153 5.53 -25.66 2.40
N GLY A 154 5.94 -24.42 2.67
CA GLY A 154 5.10 -23.37 3.27
C GLY A 154 4.60 -23.70 4.68
N SER A 155 5.22 -24.68 5.34
CA SER A 155 4.70 -25.35 6.53
C SER A 155 5.61 -25.16 7.75
N ASN A 156 5.02 -25.19 8.94
CA ASN A 156 5.74 -24.96 10.20
C ASN A 156 6.66 -26.14 10.57
N GLN A 157 7.97 -25.95 10.36
CA GLN A 157 8.99 -26.98 10.61
C GLN A 157 9.39 -27.15 12.09
N TRP A 158 8.91 -26.32 13.03
CA TRP A 158 9.30 -26.35 14.45
C TRP A 158 9.01 -27.70 15.14
N ILE A 159 8.09 -28.49 14.60
CA ILE A 159 7.74 -29.82 15.15
C ILE A 159 8.90 -30.82 14.98
N LYS A 160 9.67 -30.75 13.88
CA LYS A 160 10.71 -31.76 13.56
C LYS A 160 11.85 -31.80 14.61
N PRO A 161 12.43 -30.67 15.08
CA PRO A 161 13.44 -30.70 16.16
C PRO A 161 12.91 -31.16 17.53
N LEU A 162 11.68 -30.76 17.89
CA LEU A 162 11.14 -30.91 19.26
C LEU A 162 10.91 -32.37 19.70
N VAL A 163 10.70 -33.31 18.76
CA VAL A 163 10.41 -34.72 19.05
C VAL A 163 11.54 -35.44 19.83
N SER A 164 12.76 -34.90 19.82
CA SER A 164 13.94 -35.53 20.44
C SER A 164 14.33 -35.01 21.84
N HIS A 165 13.83 -33.85 22.29
CA HIS A 165 14.41 -33.11 23.43
C HIS A 165 13.43 -32.81 24.58
N GLN A 166 12.63 -33.81 24.99
CA GLN A 166 11.58 -33.67 26.02
C GLN A 166 12.09 -33.55 27.48
N LYS A 167 13.34 -33.14 27.72
CA LYS A 167 13.99 -33.12 29.06
C LYS A 167 14.46 -31.76 29.58
N MET A 168 14.32 -30.66 28.81
CA MET A 168 14.89 -29.36 29.21
C MET A 168 14.17 -28.66 30.37
N PHE A 169 12.93 -29.07 30.71
CA PHE A 169 12.13 -28.47 31.79
C PHE A 169 11.79 -29.49 32.89
N GLY A 170 12.67 -29.61 33.89
CA GLY A 170 12.40 -30.40 35.09
C GLY A 170 11.43 -29.70 36.05
N ARG A 171 10.36 -30.38 36.46
CA ARG A 171 9.49 -29.91 37.57
C ARG A 171 10.27 -29.95 38.89
N PRO A 172 10.09 -28.94 39.77
CA PRO A 172 9.51 -29.30 41.06
C PRO A 172 8.57 -28.26 41.72
N ARG A 173 7.50 -28.81 42.30
CA ARG A 173 6.80 -28.42 43.54
C ARG A 173 6.12 -27.04 43.69
N THR A 174 4.96 -27.10 44.34
CA THR A 174 4.06 -26.00 44.72
C THR A 174 4.35 -25.47 46.13
N THR A 175 4.35 -24.14 46.31
CA THR A 175 4.00 -23.50 47.59
C THR A 175 3.51 -22.05 47.38
N ARG A 176 2.99 -21.40 48.44
CA ARG A 176 2.27 -20.11 48.36
C ARG A 176 3.11 -18.88 48.77
N LYS A 177 2.74 -17.73 48.17
CA LYS A 177 2.75 -16.35 48.73
C LYS A 177 4.08 -15.57 48.93
N LYS A 178 4.17 -14.48 48.15
CA LYS A 178 4.32 -13.05 48.53
C LYS A 178 5.58 -12.51 49.26
N HIS A 179 5.94 -11.30 48.81
CA HIS A 179 6.67 -10.21 49.48
C HIS A 179 8.20 -10.39 49.67
N THR A 180 9.07 -9.68 48.94
CA THR A 180 9.35 -8.21 48.80
C THR A 180 10.20 -7.63 49.93
N TYR A 181 11.25 -6.88 49.55
CA TYR A 181 11.96 -5.93 50.41
C TYR A 181 12.15 -4.62 49.65
N ASP A 182 11.45 -3.57 50.11
CA ASP A 182 11.69 -2.17 49.76
C ASP A 182 12.76 -1.56 50.67
N PHE A 183 13.36 -0.42 50.25
CA PHE A 183 13.92 0.69 51.06
C PHE A 183 14.67 1.65 50.10
N LEU A 184 14.58 2.98 50.10
CA LEU A 184 13.95 4.01 50.97
C LEU A 184 13.47 5.24 50.12
N LYS A 185 12.63 6.12 50.71
CA LYS A 185 12.29 7.51 50.28
C LYS A 185 12.85 8.51 51.33
N PRO A 186 13.03 9.84 51.07
CA PRO A 186 11.95 10.83 51.39
C PRO A 186 11.99 12.28 50.78
N CYS A 187 10.84 12.75 50.24
CA CYS A 187 10.10 14.01 50.60
C CYS A 187 10.64 15.47 50.33
N ILE A 188 9.95 16.23 49.43
CA ILE A 188 9.13 17.50 49.64
C ILE A 188 9.79 18.73 50.36
N PRO A 189 9.67 20.06 49.96
CA PRO A 189 8.50 20.79 49.36
C PRO A 189 8.67 22.05 48.41
N ARG A 190 7.61 22.36 47.61
CA ARG A 190 6.97 23.69 47.25
C ARG A 190 7.68 24.85 46.48
N HIS A 191 6.93 25.43 45.51
CA HIS A 191 6.50 26.85 45.21
C HIS A 191 6.21 26.95 43.67
N ALA A 192 5.15 27.54 43.07
CA ALA A 192 4.37 28.80 43.21
C ALA A 192 4.96 30.00 42.40
N ILE A 193 4.22 30.93 41.76
CA ILE A 193 2.80 31.36 41.96
C ILE A 193 1.86 31.26 40.68
N PRO A 194 1.64 32.23 39.72
CA PRO A 194 0.35 32.35 38.99
C PRO A 194 0.35 32.52 37.44
N VAL A 195 -0.85 32.77 36.86
CA VAL A 195 -1.21 33.08 35.44
C VAL A 195 -1.53 34.58 35.22
N THR A 196 -1.33 35.13 34.01
CA THR A 196 -1.99 36.39 33.56
C THR A 196 -2.52 36.33 32.11
N ARG A 197 -3.67 36.99 31.86
CA ARG A 197 -4.31 37.21 30.54
C ARG A 197 -3.89 38.56 29.92
N TRP A 198 -4.33 38.79 28.67
CA TRP A 198 -4.54 40.04 27.89
C TRP A 198 -3.71 40.10 26.60
N CYS A 199 -4.20 40.62 25.46
CA CYS A 199 -5.58 40.92 25.02
C CYS A 199 -5.64 41.00 23.48
N GLN A 200 -6.84 40.87 22.89
CA GLN A 200 -7.09 41.21 21.49
C GLN A 200 -6.96 42.72 21.24
N GLN A 201 -6.51 43.12 20.04
CA GLN A 201 -6.99 44.34 19.41
C GLN A 201 -7.07 44.22 17.88
N ARG A 202 -7.98 44.97 17.27
CA ARG A 202 -8.29 44.95 15.84
C ARG A 202 -7.54 46.07 15.12
N CYS A 203 -7.17 45.82 13.86
CA CYS A 203 -7.22 46.87 12.84
C CYS A 203 -8.18 46.44 11.72
N ARG A 204 -9.09 47.33 11.34
CA ARG A 204 -9.83 47.29 10.07
C ARG A 204 -9.33 48.46 9.23
N SER A 205 -9.11 48.24 7.95
CA SER A 205 -9.19 49.27 6.91
C SER A 205 -10.15 48.77 5.82
N SER A 206 -10.62 49.67 4.97
CA SER A 206 -11.78 49.44 4.09
C SER A 206 -11.61 50.14 2.74
N SER A 207 -12.55 49.87 1.83
CA SER A 207 -12.77 50.51 0.50
C SER A 207 -11.86 50.02 -0.64
N SER A 208 -12.30 50.01 -1.92
CA SER A 208 -13.69 49.93 -2.44
C SER A 208 -13.72 49.77 -3.98
N ALA A 209 -14.72 49.03 -4.46
CA ALA A 209 -15.47 49.23 -5.71
C ALA A 209 -14.79 49.03 -7.10
N SER A 210 -15.44 48.14 -7.86
CA SER A 210 -15.79 48.24 -9.29
C SER A 210 -14.70 48.35 -10.38
N ALA A 211 -14.60 47.27 -11.17
CA ALA A 211 -14.75 47.36 -12.62
C ALA A 211 -15.54 46.13 -13.13
N GLN A 212 -16.49 46.34 -14.05
CA GLN A 212 -17.11 45.28 -14.87
C GLN A 212 -16.90 45.69 -16.33
N GLU A 213 -16.24 44.87 -17.13
CA GLU A 213 -16.22 45.00 -18.59
C GLU A 213 -16.54 43.65 -19.25
N ALA A 214 -17.02 43.70 -20.49
CA ALA A 214 -17.77 42.60 -21.10
C ALA A 214 -16.92 41.73 -22.04
N ALA A 215 -17.13 40.41 -21.99
CA ALA A 215 -16.51 39.47 -22.92
C ALA A 215 -17.10 39.61 -24.34
N PRO A 216 -16.27 39.74 -25.40
CA PRO A 216 -16.74 39.73 -26.78
C PRO A 216 -17.00 38.29 -27.27
N VAL A 217 -18.11 38.10 -27.99
CA VAL A 217 -18.48 36.80 -28.60
C VAL A 217 -17.68 36.57 -29.88
N GLY A 218 -16.94 35.46 -29.98
CA GLY A 218 -16.21 35.14 -31.21
C GLY A 218 -15.62 33.72 -31.31
N GLY A 219 -16.19 32.92 -32.22
CA GLY A 219 -15.49 31.84 -32.95
C GLY A 219 -15.25 30.50 -32.22
N ASN A 220 -16.05 29.48 -32.57
CA ASN A 220 -15.73 28.08 -32.27
C ASN A 220 -14.49 27.63 -33.06
N ARG A 221 -13.30 27.81 -32.48
CA ARG A 221 -12.23 26.81 -32.58
C ARG A 221 -12.29 25.95 -31.34
N ILE A 222 -12.06 24.64 -31.50
CA ILE A 222 -11.72 23.78 -30.36
C ILE A 222 -10.45 24.36 -29.76
N ARG A 223 -10.49 24.82 -28.49
CA ARG A 223 -9.27 25.16 -27.76
C ARG A 223 -8.45 23.87 -27.67
N ARG A 224 -7.23 23.87 -28.21
CA ARG A 224 -6.20 22.93 -27.77
C ARG A 224 -6.08 23.07 -26.25
N ARG A 225 -6.02 21.95 -25.52
CA ARG A 225 -5.69 22.03 -24.10
C ARG A 225 -4.24 22.48 -24.00
N SER A 226 -3.97 23.45 -23.12
CA SER A 226 -2.62 23.77 -22.69
C SER A 226 -2.14 22.68 -21.72
N VAL A 227 -1.91 21.46 -22.22
CA VAL A 227 -1.30 20.34 -21.48
C VAL A 227 0.18 20.67 -21.29
N THR A 228 0.44 21.63 -20.41
CA THR A 228 1.71 22.40 -20.32
C THR A 228 2.33 22.38 -18.93
N ALA A 229 1.67 21.73 -17.96
CA ALA A 229 2.20 21.58 -16.61
C ALA A 229 3.20 20.42 -16.53
N SER A 230 4.40 20.70 -16.00
CA SER A 230 5.42 19.69 -15.69
C SER A 230 4.87 18.47 -14.94
N MET A 231 5.48 17.31 -15.20
CA MET A 231 5.30 16.09 -14.42
C MET A 231 5.55 16.34 -12.91
N TYR A 232 6.49 17.23 -12.59
CA TYR A 232 6.87 17.62 -11.23
C TYR A 232 6.19 18.91 -10.74
N SER A 233 5.32 19.51 -11.55
CA SER A 233 4.70 20.82 -11.29
C SER A 233 4.05 20.88 -9.91
N GLN A 234 4.35 21.94 -9.14
CA GLN A 234 3.80 22.14 -7.80
C GLN A 234 2.45 22.89 -7.83
N GLN A 235 2.03 23.36 -9.01
CA GLN A 235 0.89 24.25 -9.17
C GLN A 235 -0.39 23.67 -8.57
N ARG A 236 -1.03 24.50 -7.74
CA ARG A 236 -2.36 24.33 -7.17
C ARG A 236 -2.89 25.73 -6.90
N GLU A 237 -3.98 26.16 -7.52
CA GLU A 237 -4.82 27.15 -6.85
C GLU A 237 -5.42 26.53 -5.57
N VAL A 238 -5.73 27.39 -4.60
CA VAL A 238 -6.58 26.99 -3.46
C VAL A 238 -7.96 26.68 -4.02
N PHE A 239 -8.55 25.54 -3.62
CA PHE A 239 -9.81 25.02 -4.15
C PHE A 239 -10.98 26.03 -4.01
N SER A 240 -11.15 26.88 -5.03
CA SER A 240 -12.10 27.98 -5.04
C SER A 240 -13.39 27.57 -5.73
N ARG A 241 -14.30 26.92 -4.98
CA ARG A 241 -15.73 26.92 -5.33
C ARG A 241 -16.21 28.38 -5.20
N GLY A 242 -16.23 29.09 -6.33
CA GLY A 242 -15.94 30.53 -6.42
C GLY A 242 -16.82 31.50 -5.61
N ASP A 243 -16.35 32.76 -5.54
CA ASP A 243 -16.82 33.85 -4.66
C ASP A 243 -18.28 34.35 -4.86
N HIS A 244 -19.15 33.58 -5.51
CA HIS A 244 -20.47 34.01 -5.99
C HIS A 244 -21.65 33.17 -5.47
N VAL A 245 -21.57 32.66 -4.23
CA VAL A 245 -22.73 32.14 -3.48
C VAL A 245 -22.80 32.77 -2.08
N GLN A 246 -23.99 33.19 -1.67
CA GLN A 246 -24.21 33.86 -0.38
C GLN A 246 -23.85 32.94 0.81
N ASP A 247 -23.10 33.49 1.76
CA ASP A 247 -22.16 32.76 2.63
C ASP A 247 -22.79 31.97 3.80
N THR A 248 -24.09 31.65 3.75
CA THR A 248 -24.85 31.15 4.92
C THR A 248 -25.10 29.65 4.98
N GLN A 249 -24.93 28.88 3.89
CA GLN A 249 -25.12 27.41 3.90
C GLN A 249 -24.18 26.62 2.95
N LYS A 250 -22.86 26.73 3.13
CA LYS A 250 -21.86 25.83 2.51
C LYS A 250 -21.88 24.44 3.16
N GLN A 251 -23.01 23.73 3.13
CA GLN A 251 -23.21 22.46 3.84
C GLN A 251 -22.20 21.35 3.43
N TRP A 252 -21.68 21.40 2.20
CA TRP A 252 -20.60 20.52 1.73
C TRP A 252 -19.29 20.65 2.52
N ALA A 253 -19.10 21.72 3.29
CA ALA A 253 -17.95 21.86 4.19
C ALA A 253 -17.92 20.79 5.31
N ALA A 254 -19.03 20.10 5.59
CA ALA A 254 -19.08 18.97 6.52
C ALA A 254 -18.10 17.84 6.12
N LEU A 255 -17.96 17.57 4.82
CA LEU A 255 -16.98 16.63 4.27
C LEU A 255 -15.55 17.01 4.71
N GLY A 256 -15.23 18.30 4.62
CA GLY A 256 -13.94 18.87 5.05
C GLY A 256 -13.67 18.76 6.54
N ALA A 257 -14.68 18.51 7.38
CA ALA A 257 -14.53 18.29 8.82
C ALA A 257 -14.38 16.79 9.20
N TRP A 258 -14.50 15.85 8.26
CA TRP A 258 -14.39 14.41 8.54
C TRP A 258 -12.98 13.83 8.35
N PHE A 259 -12.08 14.52 7.64
CA PHE A 259 -10.71 14.08 7.34
C PHE A 259 -9.66 15.02 7.94
N MET A 260 -8.43 14.55 8.17
CA MET A 260 -7.37 15.43 8.66
C MET A 260 -6.93 16.42 7.56
N GLY A 261 -6.99 15.96 6.31
CA GLY A 261 -6.79 16.76 5.10
C GLY A 261 -5.41 16.53 4.45
N PRO A 262 -5.27 16.70 3.12
CA PRO A 262 -4.02 16.42 2.38
C PRO A 262 -2.81 17.27 2.77
N LYS A 263 -2.99 18.31 3.59
CA LYS A 263 -1.94 19.15 4.20
C LYS A 263 -2.12 19.29 5.73
N ALA A 264 -2.88 18.39 6.35
CA ALA A 264 -3.25 18.42 7.76
C ALA A 264 -4.00 19.71 8.19
N GLU A 265 -4.90 20.17 7.32
CA GLU A 265 -5.73 21.37 7.48
C GLU A 265 -6.55 21.39 8.78
N ASN A 266 -6.91 20.21 9.32
CA ASN A 266 -7.60 20.05 10.62
C ASN A 266 -6.68 19.47 11.72
N GLY A 267 -5.35 19.54 11.56
CA GLY A 267 -4.39 18.89 12.44
C GLY A 267 -4.39 19.42 13.89
N ASP A 268 -4.77 20.68 14.10
CA ASP A 268 -4.96 21.27 15.43
C ASP A 268 -6.22 20.76 16.13
N VAL A 269 -7.35 20.68 15.42
CA VAL A 269 -8.61 20.08 15.89
C VAL A 269 -8.40 18.62 16.28
N PHE A 270 -7.68 17.86 15.44
CA PHE A 270 -7.36 16.46 15.74
C PHE A 270 -6.47 16.31 16.98
N ARG A 271 -5.42 17.13 17.10
CA ARG A 271 -4.52 17.15 18.27
C ARG A 271 -5.29 17.46 19.56
N ASP A 272 -6.18 18.43 19.53
CA ASP A 272 -6.88 18.90 20.73
C ASP A 272 -7.93 17.88 21.21
N LEU A 273 -8.65 17.24 20.27
CA LEU A 273 -9.55 16.12 20.57
C LEU A 273 -8.80 14.87 21.08
N LEU A 274 -7.63 14.55 20.50
CA LEU A 274 -6.78 13.46 20.98
C LEU A 274 -6.23 13.74 22.39
N THR A 275 -5.84 15.00 22.65
CA THR A 275 -5.42 15.44 23.99
C THR A 275 -6.55 15.29 25.00
N GLN A 276 -7.78 15.70 24.65
CA GLN A 276 -8.96 15.50 25.48
C GLN A 276 -9.22 14.02 25.79
N ALA A 277 -9.03 13.11 24.83
CA ALA A 277 -9.17 11.67 25.05
C ALA A 277 -8.13 11.12 26.04
N VAL A 278 -6.86 11.54 25.91
CA VAL A 278 -5.77 11.18 26.83
C VAL A 278 -6.04 11.71 28.24
N ASP A 279 -6.39 12.99 28.38
CA ASP A 279 -6.73 13.60 29.67
C ASP A 279 -7.96 12.96 30.33
N THR A 280 -8.97 12.57 29.54
CA THR A 280 -10.14 11.82 30.03
C THR A 280 -9.73 10.49 30.65
N HIS A 281 -8.80 9.75 30.03
CA HIS A 281 -8.29 8.49 30.59
C HIS A 281 -7.40 8.69 31.82
N ILE A 282 -6.58 9.74 31.84
CA ILE A 282 -5.78 10.12 33.00
C ILE A 282 -6.71 10.49 34.18
N GLY A 283 -7.79 11.23 33.91
CA GLY A 283 -8.85 11.54 34.87
C GLY A 283 -9.54 10.28 35.39
N PHE A 284 -9.97 9.38 34.48
CA PHE A 284 -10.57 8.09 34.84
C PHE A 284 -9.66 7.29 35.79
N ARG A 285 -8.39 7.07 35.42
CA ARG A 285 -7.40 6.35 36.24
C ARG A 285 -7.15 6.98 37.61
N ARG A 286 -7.21 8.31 37.73
CA ARG A 286 -7.09 9.03 39.01
C ARG A 286 -8.36 8.97 39.86
N SER A 287 -9.53 8.84 39.23
CA SER A 287 -10.83 8.77 39.92
C SER A 287 -11.23 7.34 40.34
N TYR A 288 -10.63 6.31 39.73
CA TYR A 288 -10.92 4.92 40.01
C TYR A 288 -10.19 4.47 41.29
N PHE A 289 -10.92 4.43 42.40
CA PHE A 289 -10.40 4.29 43.77
C PHE A 289 -9.41 5.41 44.17
N PRO A 290 -9.90 6.65 44.41
CA PRO A 290 -9.06 7.83 44.63
C PRO A 290 -8.34 7.84 46.00
N CYS A 291 -8.52 6.80 46.82
CA CYS A 291 -7.81 6.58 48.06
C CYS A 291 -6.56 5.68 47.91
N ASP A 292 -6.37 5.06 46.75
CA ASP A 292 -5.22 4.18 46.49
C ASP A 292 -3.94 5.02 46.32
N PRO A 293 -2.80 4.58 46.88
CA PRO A 293 -1.55 5.34 46.82
C PRO A 293 -0.93 5.28 45.41
N PRO A 294 -0.23 6.35 44.96
CA PRO A 294 0.56 6.28 43.74
C PRO A 294 1.71 5.28 43.89
N TYR A 295 1.74 4.24 43.05
CA TYR A 295 2.83 3.25 43.03
C TYR A 295 4.07 3.77 42.29
N VAL A 296 3.88 4.57 41.23
CA VAL A 296 4.97 5.35 40.60
C VAL A 296 4.97 6.72 41.27
N THR A 297 6.06 7.04 41.96
CA THR A 297 6.19 8.24 42.81
C THR A 297 7.40 9.06 42.42
N ASP A 298 7.46 10.33 42.82
CA ASP A 298 8.52 11.24 42.36
C ASP A 298 9.92 10.80 42.79
N ASP A 299 10.11 10.27 44.01
CA ASP A 299 11.40 9.68 44.43
C ASP A 299 11.83 8.52 43.51
N LEU A 300 10.89 7.74 42.96
CA LEU A 300 11.17 6.68 41.98
C LEU A 300 11.49 7.26 40.60
N ARG A 301 10.80 8.33 40.21
CA ARG A 301 10.99 9.03 38.91
C ARG A 301 12.34 9.75 38.84
N GLU A 302 12.87 10.18 39.97
CA GLU A 302 14.19 10.81 40.09
C GLU A 302 15.37 9.81 40.02
N THR A 303 15.11 8.50 40.11
CA THR A 303 16.15 7.48 39.98
C THR A 303 16.78 7.45 38.58
N GLY A 304 18.10 7.23 38.52
CA GLY A 304 18.82 7.12 37.25
C GLY A 304 18.33 5.97 36.35
N SER A 305 17.84 4.88 36.93
CA SER A 305 17.22 3.77 36.18
C SER A 305 15.90 4.19 35.52
N PHE A 306 15.04 4.95 36.21
CA PHE A 306 13.82 5.49 35.63
C PHE A 306 14.12 6.52 34.52
N GLN A 307 15.06 7.44 34.76
CA GLN A 307 15.44 8.44 33.75
C GLN A 307 16.08 7.79 32.51
N ASN A 308 16.93 6.78 32.68
CA ASN A 308 17.48 6.01 31.56
C ASN A 308 16.39 5.29 30.76
N ALA A 309 15.40 4.68 31.42
CA ALA A 309 14.27 4.04 30.75
C ALA A 309 13.40 5.05 29.99
N MET A 310 13.12 6.23 30.58
CA MET A 310 12.38 7.31 29.91
C MET A 310 13.15 7.92 28.73
N ASN A 311 14.47 8.04 28.82
CA ASN A 311 15.30 8.53 27.72
C ASN A 311 15.40 7.51 26.58
N LYS A 312 15.49 6.21 26.89
CA LYS A 312 15.39 5.16 25.87
C LYS A 312 14.00 5.17 25.21
N LEU A 313 12.91 5.32 25.97
CA LEU A 313 11.56 5.43 25.41
C LEU A 313 11.41 6.62 24.43
N ARG A 314 11.94 7.80 24.78
CA ARG A 314 11.98 8.96 23.86
C ARG A 314 12.77 8.65 22.60
N SER A 315 13.99 8.12 22.75
CA SER A 315 14.87 7.79 21.62
C SER A 315 14.25 6.78 20.66
N GLU A 316 13.62 5.70 21.16
CA GLU A 316 12.95 4.73 20.30
C GLU A 316 11.69 5.30 19.64
N MET A 317 10.97 6.20 20.32
CA MET A 317 9.80 6.88 19.75
C MET A 317 10.20 7.84 18.61
N GLU A 318 11.30 8.58 18.77
CA GLU A 318 11.88 9.40 17.70
C GLU A 318 12.39 8.53 16.53
N ASN A 319 13.01 7.38 16.80
CA ASN A 319 13.49 6.47 15.76
C ASN A 319 12.31 5.89 14.96
N LEU A 320 11.26 5.42 15.64
CA LEU A 320 10.02 4.95 15.01
C LEU A 320 9.35 6.05 14.17
N GLN A 321 9.35 7.30 14.62
CA GLN A 321 8.83 8.43 13.85
C GLN A 321 9.66 8.70 12.59
N LYS A 322 11.00 8.68 12.69
CA LYS A 322 11.92 8.84 11.54
C LYS A 322 11.74 7.72 10.51
N GLU A 323 11.48 6.49 10.94
CA GLU A 323 11.16 5.37 10.04
C GLU A 323 9.80 5.55 9.37
N LEU A 324 8.74 5.85 10.14
CA LEU A 324 7.37 6.00 9.64
C LEU A 324 7.17 7.15 8.66
N ILE A 325 8.01 8.18 8.68
CA ILE A 325 8.01 9.26 7.67
C ILE A 325 8.29 8.74 6.24
N ASN A 326 8.88 7.55 6.08
CA ASN A 326 9.10 6.91 4.78
C ASN A 326 7.89 6.06 4.30
N SER A 327 6.73 6.22 4.93
CA SER A 327 5.48 5.56 4.52
C SER A 327 4.87 6.20 3.28
N VAL A 328 4.26 5.38 2.42
CA VAL A 328 3.50 5.84 1.24
C VAL A 328 2.47 6.92 1.64
N PRO A 329 2.46 8.10 1.01
CA PRO A 329 1.68 9.25 1.45
C PRO A 329 0.20 9.14 1.01
N PHE A 330 -0.55 8.20 1.61
CA PHE A 330 -1.95 7.91 1.25
C PHE A 330 -2.89 9.12 1.34
N PHE A 331 -2.58 10.12 2.18
CA PHE A 331 -3.38 11.35 2.32
C PHE A 331 -3.32 12.28 1.09
N SER A 332 -2.33 12.10 0.21
CA SER A 332 -2.14 12.98 -0.96
C SER A 332 -3.09 12.62 -2.09
N SER A 333 -3.74 13.62 -2.71
CA SER A 333 -4.51 13.43 -3.95
C SER A 333 -3.67 12.98 -5.16
N ARG A 334 -2.33 13.03 -5.08
CA ARG A 334 -1.44 12.36 -6.05
C ARG A 334 -1.39 10.84 -5.87
N TYR A 335 -1.90 10.31 -4.75
CA TYR A 335 -2.11 8.88 -4.56
C TYR A 335 -3.40 8.44 -5.27
N LYS A 336 -3.24 7.52 -6.22
CA LYS A 336 -4.31 6.83 -6.96
C LYS A 336 -3.99 5.32 -7.02
N GLY A 337 -3.35 4.80 -5.97
CA GLY A 337 -2.73 3.48 -5.98
C GLY A 337 -3.70 2.33 -5.69
N HIS A 338 -3.58 1.77 -4.49
CA HIS A 338 -4.34 0.63 -4.01
C HIS A 338 -5.75 1.03 -3.52
N GLN A 339 -6.52 0.08 -3.01
CA GLN A 339 -7.84 0.26 -2.37
C GLN A 339 -7.78 1.02 -1.02
N LEU A 340 -6.99 2.09 -0.92
CA LEU A 340 -6.70 2.84 0.31
C LEU A 340 -6.48 4.33 0.02
N TRP A 341 -6.74 5.18 1.01
CA TRP A 341 -6.52 6.64 1.00
C TRP A 341 -6.45 7.16 2.46
N ASP A 342 -6.68 8.45 2.71
CA ASP A 342 -6.80 9.01 4.07
C ASP A 342 -7.95 8.35 4.87
N THR A 343 -7.86 8.43 6.20
CA THR A 343 -8.81 7.82 7.13
C THR A 343 -9.56 8.87 7.93
N VAL A 344 -10.85 8.67 8.15
CA VAL A 344 -11.71 9.69 8.77
C VAL A 344 -11.32 9.91 10.24
N MET A 345 -11.18 11.19 10.62
CA MET A 345 -10.87 11.62 11.98
C MET A 345 -11.74 10.97 13.07
N PRO A 346 -13.08 10.86 12.94
CA PRO A 346 -13.89 10.16 13.94
C PRO A 346 -13.49 8.69 14.14
N ALA A 347 -13.08 7.97 13.08
CA ALA A 347 -12.62 6.59 13.23
C ALA A 347 -11.30 6.51 13.99
N ASN A 348 -10.35 7.38 13.63
CA ASN A 348 -9.03 7.46 14.26
C ASN A 348 -9.13 7.88 15.73
N LEU A 349 -9.89 8.94 16.04
CA LEU A 349 -10.12 9.41 17.41
C LEU A 349 -10.88 8.37 18.25
N GLY A 350 -11.89 7.70 17.69
CA GLY A 350 -12.62 6.63 18.37
C GLY A 350 -11.73 5.44 18.70
N TYR A 351 -10.89 5.01 17.76
CA TYR A 351 -9.91 3.95 17.96
C TYR A 351 -8.88 4.32 19.04
N MET A 352 -8.23 5.48 18.91
CA MET A 352 -7.21 5.94 19.87
C MET A 352 -7.79 6.10 21.28
N SER A 353 -9.01 6.66 21.41
CA SER A 353 -9.70 6.81 22.70
C SER A 353 -9.95 5.47 23.38
N ALA A 354 -10.45 4.47 22.64
CA ALA A 354 -10.79 3.16 23.20
C ALA A 354 -9.57 2.24 23.38
N MET A 355 -8.52 2.39 22.57
CA MET A 355 -7.24 1.67 22.71
C MET A 355 -6.63 1.88 24.11
N LEU A 356 -6.77 3.08 24.67
CA LEU A 356 -6.33 3.40 26.03
C LEU A 356 -6.96 2.51 27.12
N PHE A 357 -8.18 2.02 26.90
CA PHE A 357 -8.90 1.10 27.79
C PHE A 357 -8.63 -0.38 27.50
N ASN A 358 -8.15 -0.73 26.29
CA ASN A 358 -7.76 -2.07 25.87
C ASN A 358 -8.83 -3.17 26.14
N GLN A 359 -10.10 -2.86 25.91
CA GLN A 359 -11.21 -3.83 26.04
C GLN A 359 -11.16 -4.89 24.92
N ASN A 360 -11.35 -6.16 25.29
CA ASN A 360 -11.30 -7.30 24.37
C ASN A 360 -12.71 -7.81 24.07
N ASN A 361 -13.20 -7.51 22.86
CA ASN A 361 -14.60 -7.76 22.47
C ASN A 361 -15.01 -9.24 22.43
N CYS A 362 -14.07 -10.18 22.57
CA CYS A 362 -14.35 -11.62 22.70
C CYS A 362 -15.40 -11.94 23.78
N ALA A 363 -15.29 -11.33 24.96
CA ALA A 363 -16.17 -11.59 26.09
C ALA A 363 -16.64 -10.27 26.74
N SER A 364 -17.96 -10.13 26.89
CA SER A 364 -18.62 -8.91 27.34
C SER A 364 -18.24 -8.49 28.77
N GLU A 365 -17.84 -9.42 29.63
CA GLU A 365 -17.34 -9.13 30.99
C GLU A 365 -16.00 -8.38 31.03
N VAL A 366 -15.18 -8.47 29.96
CA VAL A 366 -13.94 -7.67 29.79
C VAL A 366 -14.07 -6.59 28.71
N SER A 367 -15.28 -6.37 28.19
CA SER A 367 -15.58 -5.37 27.17
C SER A 367 -17.02 -4.79 27.23
N PRO A 368 -17.58 -4.50 28.43
CA PRO A 368 -19.02 -4.23 28.59
C PRO A 368 -19.51 -2.95 27.90
N ILE A 369 -18.59 -2.11 27.40
CA ILE A 369 -18.89 -0.94 26.58
C ILE A 369 -18.61 -1.25 25.10
N THR A 370 -17.42 -1.74 24.77
CA THR A 370 -17.02 -1.91 23.35
C THR A 370 -17.68 -3.11 22.65
N SER A 371 -18.16 -4.14 23.38
CA SER A 371 -19.06 -5.14 22.78
C SER A 371 -20.33 -4.49 22.24
N LYS A 372 -20.89 -3.50 22.95
CA LYS A 372 -22.14 -2.84 22.58
C LYS A 372 -21.97 -1.99 21.33
N PHE A 373 -20.83 -1.29 21.22
CA PHE A 373 -20.44 -0.60 20.00
C PHE A 373 -20.30 -1.54 18.79
N GLU A 374 -19.85 -2.78 18.99
CA GLU A 374 -19.76 -3.76 17.90
C GLU A 374 -21.12 -4.31 17.48
N VAL A 375 -22.02 -4.59 18.43
CA VAL A 375 -23.41 -4.98 18.12
C VAL A 375 -24.13 -3.86 17.38
N GLU A 376 -23.92 -2.61 17.77
CA GLU A 376 -24.43 -1.42 17.09
C GLU A 376 -23.89 -1.32 15.66
N VAL A 377 -22.56 -1.32 15.46
CA VAL A 377 -21.92 -1.30 14.14
C VAL A 377 -22.40 -2.45 13.25
N GLY A 378 -22.45 -3.67 13.77
CA GLY A 378 -22.94 -4.83 13.02
C GLY A 378 -24.41 -4.71 12.61
N THR A 379 -25.24 -4.10 13.46
CA THR A 379 -26.65 -3.84 13.16
C THR A 379 -26.83 -2.73 12.13
N ASP A 380 -26.06 -1.64 12.25
CA ASP A 380 -26.16 -0.50 11.34
C ASP A 380 -25.63 -0.83 9.94
N LEU A 381 -24.57 -1.63 9.83
CA LEU A 381 -24.10 -2.18 8.55
C LEU A 381 -25.17 -3.09 7.92
N CYS A 382 -25.85 -3.95 8.69
CA CYS A 382 -26.97 -4.75 8.19
C CYS A 382 -28.12 -3.87 7.63
N VAL A 383 -28.49 -2.78 8.32
CA VAL A 383 -29.53 -1.85 7.87
C VAL A 383 -29.10 -1.09 6.61
N MET A 384 -27.87 -0.59 6.56
CA MET A 384 -27.32 0.07 5.36
C MET A 384 -27.26 -0.90 4.15
N LEU A 385 -27.02 -2.19 4.37
CA LEU A 385 -27.05 -3.20 3.32
C LEU A 385 -28.48 -3.58 2.89
N GLY A 386 -29.46 -3.43 3.79
CA GLY A 386 -30.90 -3.56 3.50
C GLY A 386 -31.57 -4.76 4.15
N TYR A 387 -30.92 -5.38 5.15
CA TYR A 387 -31.53 -6.43 5.96
C TYR A 387 -32.44 -5.86 7.05
N ASP A 388 -33.41 -6.67 7.50
CA ASP A 388 -34.28 -6.34 8.64
C ASP A 388 -33.48 -6.31 9.95
N ARG A 389 -33.50 -5.15 10.64
CA ARG A 389 -32.76 -4.85 11.90
C ARG A 389 -32.99 -5.86 13.03
N ASN A 390 -34.14 -6.55 13.04
CA ASN A 390 -34.52 -7.50 14.09
C ASN A 390 -34.19 -8.95 13.69
N LYS A 391 -34.24 -9.29 12.39
CA LYS A 391 -33.89 -10.62 11.86
C LYS A 391 -32.37 -10.79 11.65
N SER A 392 -31.68 -9.76 11.19
CA SER A 392 -30.26 -9.82 10.82
C SER A 392 -29.31 -9.84 12.02
N MET A 393 -28.02 -10.06 11.75
CA MET A 393 -26.92 -9.75 12.68
C MET A 393 -25.64 -9.51 11.87
N GLY A 394 -24.82 -8.56 12.31
CA GLY A 394 -23.46 -8.39 11.82
C GLY A 394 -22.45 -8.31 12.97
N HIS A 395 -21.17 -8.44 12.66
CA HIS A 395 -20.06 -8.22 13.60
C HIS A 395 -18.78 -7.86 12.83
N LEU A 396 -17.77 -7.40 13.56
CA LEU A 396 -16.46 -7.09 12.98
C LEU A 396 -15.56 -8.33 12.89
N THR A 397 -14.62 -8.27 11.97
CA THR A 397 -13.52 -9.22 11.73
C THR A 397 -12.22 -8.45 11.47
N ALA A 398 -11.07 -9.11 11.52
CA ALA A 398 -9.78 -8.52 11.16
C ALA A 398 -9.72 -7.98 9.71
N GLY A 399 -10.62 -8.45 8.84
CA GLY A 399 -10.77 -7.98 7.46
C GLY A 399 -11.62 -8.93 6.63
N GLY A 400 -12.13 -8.47 5.48
CA GLY A 400 -13.01 -9.21 4.59
C GLY A 400 -12.48 -10.56 4.12
N SER A 401 -11.17 -10.82 4.22
CA SER A 401 -10.62 -12.17 4.03
C SER A 401 -11.12 -13.17 5.07
N VAL A 402 -11.30 -12.78 6.34
CA VAL A 402 -11.88 -13.64 7.39
C VAL A 402 -13.39 -13.77 7.18
N ALA A 403 -14.09 -12.66 6.94
CA ALA A 403 -15.52 -12.66 6.65
C ALA A 403 -15.89 -13.58 5.48
N ASN A 404 -15.10 -13.59 4.39
CA ASN A 404 -15.29 -14.50 3.25
C ASN A 404 -15.06 -15.98 3.61
N ILE A 405 -14.12 -16.30 4.50
CA ILE A 405 -13.93 -17.67 5.00
C ILE A 405 -15.12 -18.07 5.88
N GLU A 406 -15.59 -17.17 6.73
CA GLU A 406 -16.66 -17.40 7.70
C GLU A 406 -18.05 -17.51 7.05
N ALA A 407 -18.31 -16.73 6.00
CA ALA A 407 -19.48 -16.86 5.15
C ALA A 407 -19.58 -18.25 4.50
N ILE A 408 -18.47 -18.74 3.93
CA ILE A 408 -18.41 -20.08 3.32
C ILE A 408 -18.48 -21.17 4.39
N LEU A 409 -17.90 -20.97 5.58
CA LEU A 409 -18.02 -21.87 6.73
C LEU A 409 -19.48 -22.03 7.17
N ALA A 410 -20.20 -20.92 7.34
CA ALA A 410 -21.61 -20.93 7.72
C ALA A 410 -22.47 -21.58 6.63
N ALA A 411 -22.28 -21.21 5.36
CA ALA A 411 -22.98 -21.80 4.23
C ALA A 411 -22.73 -23.32 4.12
N ARG A 412 -21.49 -23.78 4.38
CA ARG A 412 -21.12 -25.21 4.40
C ARG A 412 -21.82 -25.95 5.54
N ASN A 413 -21.81 -25.41 6.76
CA ASN A 413 -22.42 -26.07 7.91
C ASN A 413 -23.95 -26.15 7.75
N VAL A 414 -24.61 -25.07 7.32
CA VAL A 414 -26.04 -25.06 6.95
C VAL A 414 -26.32 -26.09 5.85
N LYS A 415 -25.55 -26.10 4.76
CA LYS A 415 -25.73 -27.05 3.64
C LYS A 415 -25.71 -28.52 4.08
N TYR A 416 -24.96 -28.87 5.12
CA TYR A 416 -24.81 -30.24 5.59
C TYR A 416 -25.71 -30.65 6.76
N PHE A 417 -26.25 -29.69 7.52
CA PHE A 417 -27.10 -29.96 8.69
C PHE A 417 -28.26 -30.96 8.43
N PRO A 418 -29.00 -30.90 7.30
CA PRO A 418 -30.12 -31.83 7.06
C PRO A 418 -29.72 -33.31 6.97
N LEU A 419 -28.49 -33.63 6.53
CA LEU A 419 -27.99 -35.01 6.50
C LEU A 419 -27.67 -35.52 7.90
N GLY A 420 -27.03 -34.69 8.72
CA GLY A 420 -26.74 -35.00 10.13
C GLY A 420 -28.04 -35.17 10.93
N LEU A 421 -29.04 -34.31 10.69
CA LEU A 421 -30.36 -34.43 11.34
C LEU A 421 -31.12 -35.67 10.86
N GLN A 422 -31.06 -36.04 9.58
CA GLN A 422 -31.64 -37.30 9.09
C GLN A 422 -31.03 -38.52 9.82
N GLU A 423 -29.69 -38.58 9.97
CA GLU A 423 -29.02 -39.67 10.71
C GLU A 423 -29.40 -39.65 12.20
N ALA A 424 -29.48 -38.47 12.82
CA ALA A 424 -29.87 -38.32 14.22
C ALA A 424 -31.31 -38.78 14.49
N LEU A 425 -32.30 -38.37 13.69
CA LEU A 425 -33.69 -38.84 13.83
C LEU A 425 -33.81 -40.36 13.61
N GLN A 426 -33.04 -40.91 12.67
CA GLN A 426 -33.06 -42.34 12.35
C GLN A 426 -32.37 -43.22 13.40
N THR A 427 -31.38 -42.70 14.14
CA THR A 427 -30.50 -43.53 14.99
C THR A 427 -30.52 -43.18 16.48
N ASP A 428 -30.94 -41.98 16.87
CA ASP A 428 -31.00 -41.58 18.28
C ASP A 428 -32.42 -41.66 18.84
N ASP A 429 -32.66 -42.57 19.79
CA ASP A 429 -33.98 -42.70 20.42
C ASP A 429 -34.36 -41.49 21.29
N ARG A 430 -33.42 -40.59 21.63
CA ARG A 430 -33.73 -39.31 22.29
C ARG A 430 -34.43 -38.31 21.37
N LEU A 431 -34.42 -38.55 20.06
CA LEU A 431 -35.13 -37.76 19.05
C LEU A 431 -36.30 -38.53 18.42
N ALA A 432 -36.71 -39.66 19.02
CA ALA A 432 -37.73 -40.54 18.46
C ALA A 432 -39.08 -39.84 18.21
N GLU A 433 -39.46 -38.87 19.06
CA GLU A 433 -40.70 -38.11 18.94
C GLU A 433 -40.70 -37.19 17.70
N ALA A 434 -39.53 -36.72 17.26
CA ALA A 434 -39.35 -35.93 16.04
C ALA A 434 -39.13 -36.77 14.76
N ARG A 435 -39.22 -38.12 14.80
CA ARG A 435 -39.08 -38.96 13.58
C ARG A 435 -40.09 -38.60 12.48
N GLY A 436 -41.28 -38.15 12.87
CA GLY A 436 -42.31 -37.63 11.96
C GLY A 436 -42.15 -36.16 11.55
N TYR A 437 -41.03 -35.50 11.86
CA TYR A 437 -40.77 -34.11 11.46
C TYR A 437 -40.80 -33.98 9.94
N LYS A 438 -41.69 -33.12 9.44
CA LYS A 438 -41.90 -32.88 8.02
C LYS A 438 -41.31 -31.56 7.58
N ILE A 439 -40.89 -31.53 6.32
CA ILE A 439 -40.47 -30.31 5.64
C ILE A 439 -41.02 -30.29 4.21
N PHE A 440 -41.14 -29.08 3.66
CA PHE A 440 -41.41 -28.92 2.24
C PHE A 440 -40.17 -29.28 1.42
N PHE A 441 -40.32 -30.15 0.42
CA PHE A 441 -39.28 -30.52 -0.53
C PHE A 441 -39.55 -29.83 -1.88
N PRO A 442 -38.78 -28.77 -2.26
CA PRO A 442 -38.98 -28.06 -3.53
C PRO A 442 -38.90 -28.95 -4.78
N GLN A 443 -38.21 -30.08 -4.68
CA GLN A 443 -38.07 -31.09 -5.73
C GLN A 443 -39.34 -31.91 -5.98
N ARG A 444 -40.18 -32.08 -4.95
CA ARG A 444 -41.42 -32.87 -4.99
C ARG A 444 -42.68 -32.00 -5.07
N GLY A 445 -42.60 -30.76 -4.55
CA GLY A 445 -43.74 -29.84 -4.47
C GLY A 445 -44.71 -30.15 -3.32
N GLU A 446 -44.28 -30.95 -2.34
CA GLU A 446 -45.09 -31.44 -1.22
C GLU A 446 -44.31 -31.40 0.11
N GLU A 447 -45.04 -31.57 1.21
CA GLU A 447 -44.49 -31.60 2.58
C GLU A 447 -44.48 -33.05 3.11
N VAL A 448 -43.28 -33.59 3.34
CA VAL A 448 -43.06 -34.98 3.72
C VAL A 448 -41.95 -35.11 4.77
N GLU A 449 -41.87 -36.26 5.43
CA GLU A 449 -40.95 -36.51 6.54
C GLU A 449 -39.49 -36.36 6.10
N LEU A 450 -38.66 -35.66 6.90
CA LEU A 450 -37.24 -35.42 6.61
C LEU A 450 -36.47 -36.74 6.39
N ILE A 451 -36.84 -37.79 7.14
CA ILE A 451 -36.26 -39.13 7.03
C ILE A 451 -36.54 -39.82 5.67
N SER A 452 -37.47 -39.31 4.87
CA SER A 452 -37.77 -39.77 3.50
C SER A 452 -36.99 -39.03 2.39
N GLY A 453 -36.24 -37.98 2.74
CA GLY A 453 -35.45 -37.21 1.79
C GLY A 453 -34.24 -37.99 1.27
N SER A 454 -34.03 -38.00 -0.05
CA SER A 454 -32.76 -38.46 -0.60
C SER A 454 -31.65 -37.43 -0.32
N LYS A 455 -30.40 -37.88 -0.34
CA LYS A 455 -29.24 -37.01 -0.07
C LYS A 455 -29.17 -35.80 -0.99
N TRP A 456 -29.56 -35.96 -2.26
CA TRP A 456 -29.56 -34.87 -3.24
C TRP A 456 -30.62 -33.83 -2.88
N GLU A 457 -31.83 -34.26 -2.51
CA GLU A 457 -32.89 -33.36 -2.08
C GLU A 457 -32.51 -32.62 -0.79
N LEU A 458 -31.97 -33.33 0.21
CA LEU A 458 -31.51 -32.76 1.48
C LEU A 458 -30.37 -31.75 1.31
N LEU A 459 -29.44 -31.99 0.38
CA LEU A 459 -28.37 -31.05 0.02
C LEU A 459 -28.86 -29.88 -0.85
N ASN A 460 -30.14 -29.83 -1.23
CA ASN A 460 -30.73 -28.78 -2.07
C ASN A 460 -32.03 -28.20 -1.46
N LEU A 461 -32.21 -28.31 -0.15
CA LEU A 461 -33.24 -27.59 0.60
C LEU A 461 -32.94 -26.07 0.66
N ASP A 462 -33.98 -25.31 1.00
CA ASP A 462 -33.90 -23.86 1.18
C ASP A 462 -33.24 -23.47 2.51
N VAL A 463 -32.40 -22.42 2.48
CA VAL A 463 -31.71 -21.94 3.68
C VAL A 463 -32.70 -21.56 4.78
N ASP A 464 -33.74 -20.76 4.50
CA ASP A 464 -34.76 -20.40 5.51
C ASP A 464 -35.59 -21.58 6.04
N THR A 465 -35.53 -22.76 5.40
CA THR A 465 -36.06 -24.02 5.97
C THR A 465 -35.04 -24.65 6.92
N ILE A 466 -33.79 -24.79 6.50
CA ILE A 466 -32.72 -25.37 7.32
C ILE A 466 -32.50 -24.55 8.61
N LEU A 467 -32.55 -23.22 8.53
CA LEU A 467 -32.39 -22.33 9.69
C LEU A 467 -33.49 -22.47 10.77
N LYS A 468 -34.62 -23.15 10.47
CA LYS A 468 -35.67 -23.41 11.46
C LYS A 468 -35.59 -24.80 12.10
N MET A 469 -34.96 -25.76 11.41
CA MET A 469 -34.88 -27.16 11.86
C MET A 469 -34.43 -27.35 13.31
N PRO A 470 -33.44 -26.61 13.87
CA PRO A 470 -33.08 -26.75 15.28
C PRO A 470 -34.26 -26.44 16.20
N SER A 471 -34.85 -25.24 16.08
CA SER A 471 -36.00 -24.82 16.89
C SER A 471 -37.22 -25.74 16.72
N GLU A 472 -37.54 -26.16 15.49
CA GLU A 472 -38.71 -26.99 15.23
C GLU A 472 -38.55 -28.43 15.77
N VAL A 473 -37.32 -28.96 15.84
CA VAL A 473 -37.04 -30.28 16.45
C VAL A 473 -36.88 -30.19 17.97
N GLU A 474 -36.34 -29.08 18.49
CA GLU A 474 -36.32 -28.76 19.93
C GLU A 474 -37.74 -28.73 20.50
N ASP A 475 -38.67 -28.01 19.85
CA ASP A 475 -40.09 -27.96 20.22
C ASP A 475 -40.75 -29.35 20.16
N LEU A 476 -40.46 -30.16 19.14
CA LEU A 476 -41.01 -31.52 18.97
C LEU A 476 -40.46 -32.57 19.94
N THR A 477 -39.34 -32.30 20.63
CA THR A 477 -38.69 -33.22 21.58
C THR A 477 -38.64 -32.69 23.01
N ASN A 478 -39.15 -31.47 23.24
CA ASN A 478 -39.07 -30.76 24.52
C ASN A 478 -37.62 -30.69 25.07
N LEU A 479 -36.64 -30.61 24.17
CA LEU A 479 -35.22 -30.43 24.46
C LEU A 479 -34.86 -28.96 24.38
N ASN A 480 -34.01 -28.46 25.29
CA ASN A 480 -33.43 -27.14 25.10
C ASN A 480 -32.25 -27.19 24.12
N HIS A 481 -31.94 -26.04 23.49
CA HIS A 481 -30.89 -25.90 22.49
C HIS A 481 -29.53 -26.53 22.87
N GLN A 482 -29.09 -26.40 24.14
CA GLN A 482 -27.84 -27.00 24.59
C GLN A 482 -27.91 -28.54 24.67
N GLN A 483 -29.07 -29.10 25.02
CA GLN A 483 -29.29 -30.54 25.00
C GLN A 483 -29.35 -31.06 23.57
N PHE A 484 -30.11 -30.39 22.70
CA PHE A 484 -30.26 -30.76 21.29
C PHE A 484 -28.93 -30.68 20.53
N MET A 485 -28.20 -29.57 20.62
CA MET A 485 -26.90 -29.43 19.94
C MET A 485 -25.83 -30.41 20.48
N LYS A 486 -25.92 -30.82 21.74
CA LYS A 486 -25.08 -31.89 22.34
C LYS A 486 -25.45 -33.32 21.87
N ILE A 487 -26.65 -33.51 21.33
CA ILE A 487 -26.99 -34.73 20.57
C ILE A 487 -26.42 -34.59 19.16
N MET A 488 -26.72 -33.48 18.48
CA MET A 488 -26.32 -33.21 17.11
C MET A 488 -24.80 -33.23 16.89
N SER A 489 -23.98 -32.89 17.88
CA SER A 489 -22.52 -32.97 17.78
C SER A 489 -21.96 -34.38 17.54
N GLN A 490 -22.79 -35.44 17.56
CA GLN A 490 -22.41 -36.80 17.15
C GLN A 490 -22.63 -37.06 15.65
N TYR A 491 -23.26 -36.12 14.94
CA TYR A 491 -23.79 -36.23 13.58
C TYR A 491 -23.42 -35.05 12.67
N LEU A 492 -23.06 -33.88 13.21
CA LEU A 492 -22.74 -32.68 12.42
C LEU A 492 -21.33 -32.70 11.81
N TYR A 493 -21.22 -32.14 10.60
CA TYR A 493 -20.02 -32.14 9.75
C TYR A 493 -18.77 -31.62 10.46
N GLU A 494 -18.88 -30.47 11.13
CA GLU A 494 -17.78 -29.81 11.83
C GLU A 494 -17.42 -30.47 13.16
N SER A 495 -18.32 -31.31 13.71
CA SER A 495 -18.10 -32.06 14.94
C SER A 495 -17.47 -33.46 14.71
N VAL A 496 -17.92 -34.20 13.69
CA VAL A 496 -17.36 -35.53 13.35
C VAL A 496 -16.18 -35.47 12.37
N GLY A 497 -16.06 -34.37 11.61
CA GLY A 497 -15.03 -34.16 10.62
C GLY A 497 -15.38 -34.71 9.23
N VAL A 498 -14.84 -34.03 8.20
CA VAL A 498 -15.18 -34.25 6.77
C VAL A 498 -15.07 -35.71 6.31
N GLN A 499 -14.03 -36.44 6.73
CA GLN A 499 -13.80 -37.81 6.27
C GLN A 499 -14.87 -38.78 6.80
N GLU A 500 -15.17 -38.72 8.09
CA GLU A 500 -16.18 -39.56 8.74
C GLU A 500 -17.58 -39.24 8.21
N PHE A 501 -17.92 -37.95 8.12
CA PHE A 501 -19.19 -37.47 7.58
C PHE A 501 -19.45 -37.96 6.14
N ILE A 502 -18.42 -37.88 5.27
CA ILE A 502 -18.50 -38.40 3.89
C ILE A 502 -18.69 -39.92 3.85
N ILE A 503 -18.07 -40.67 4.77
CA ILE A 503 -18.20 -42.13 4.85
C ILE A 503 -19.61 -42.52 5.31
N ARG A 504 -20.13 -41.94 6.40
CA ARG A 504 -21.46 -42.26 6.93
C ARG A 504 -22.59 -41.99 5.94
N HIS A 505 -22.64 -40.75 5.44
CA HIS A 505 -23.63 -40.35 4.45
C HIS A 505 -23.30 -40.86 3.04
N LYS A 506 -22.17 -41.57 2.84
CA LYS A 506 -21.70 -42.16 1.57
C LYS A 506 -21.80 -41.14 0.42
N LEU A 507 -21.11 -40.02 0.57
CA LEU A 507 -21.11 -38.91 -0.39
C LEU A 507 -20.04 -39.16 -1.47
N THR A 508 -20.47 -39.32 -2.72
CA THR A 508 -19.58 -39.62 -3.85
C THR A 508 -19.10 -38.38 -4.61
N GLN A 509 -19.75 -37.24 -4.42
CA GLN A 509 -19.36 -35.94 -4.99
C GLN A 509 -18.97 -34.98 -3.88
N SER A 510 -17.80 -34.34 -4.01
CA SER A 510 -17.45 -33.17 -3.19
C SER A 510 -18.22 -31.94 -3.70
N PRO A 511 -18.72 -31.06 -2.82
CA PRO A 511 -19.43 -29.86 -3.23
C PRO A 511 -18.48 -28.83 -3.85
N CYS A 512 -19.04 -27.74 -4.39
CA CYS A 512 -18.27 -26.59 -4.84
C CYS A 512 -18.82 -25.25 -4.32
N VAL A 513 -17.96 -24.23 -4.42
CA VAL A 513 -18.27 -22.80 -4.30
C VAL A 513 -18.06 -22.19 -5.69
N ILE A 514 -19.00 -21.40 -6.19
CA ILE A 514 -18.93 -20.79 -7.52
C ILE A 514 -18.64 -19.29 -7.38
N VAL A 515 -17.71 -18.76 -8.17
CA VAL A 515 -17.20 -17.36 -8.10
C VAL A 515 -16.89 -16.83 -9.50
N PRO A 516 -16.79 -15.51 -9.73
CA PRO A 516 -16.25 -15.01 -11.00
C PRO A 516 -14.74 -15.28 -11.10
N SER A 517 -14.21 -15.36 -12.31
CA SER A 517 -12.76 -15.50 -12.55
C SER A 517 -11.92 -14.29 -12.09
N THR A 518 -12.57 -13.16 -11.80
CA THR A 518 -11.99 -11.94 -11.21
C THR A 518 -12.06 -11.89 -9.67
N ALA A 519 -12.55 -12.95 -9.01
CA ALA A 519 -12.79 -12.95 -7.57
C ALA A 519 -11.50 -12.86 -6.72
N HIS A 520 -11.63 -12.26 -5.54
CA HIS A 520 -10.50 -12.05 -4.65
C HIS A 520 -9.93 -13.37 -4.08
N MET A 521 -8.61 -13.42 -3.91
CA MET A 521 -7.85 -14.59 -3.44
C MET A 521 -8.31 -15.13 -2.07
N SER A 522 -9.04 -14.35 -1.26
CA SER A 522 -9.66 -14.82 0.00
C SER A 522 -10.54 -16.06 -0.21
N LEU A 523 -11.26 -16.16 -1.32
CA LEU A 523 -12.15 -17.30 -1.60
C LEU A 523 -11.36 -18.58 -1.91
N SER A 524 -10.19 -18.45 -2.56
CA SER A 524 -9.25 -19.58 -2.76
C SER A 524 -8.58 -20.01 -1.45
N LYS A 525 -8.26 -19.05 -0.57
CA LYS A 525 -7.83 -19.33 0.80
C LYS A 525 -8.95 -20.03 1.60
N ALA A 526 -10.19 -19.60 1.47
CA ALA A 526 -11.35 -20.19 2.16
C ALA A 526 -11.57 -21.66 1.80
N VAL A 527 -11.70 -22.01 0.52
CA VAL A 527 -11.86 -23.44 0.15
C VAL A 527 -10.66 -24.30 0.56
N SER A 528 -9.47 -23.72 0.64
CA SER A 528 -8.26 -24.41 1.12
C SER A 528 -8.30 -24.64 2.63
N ILE A 529 -8.61 -23.61 3.43
CA ILE A 529 -8.67 -23.66 4.90
C ILE A 529 -9.84 -24.53 5.38
N LEU A 530 -10.99 -24.48 4.70
CA LEU A 530 -12.21 -25.22 5.06
C LEU A 530 -12.21 -26.69 4.62
N GLY A 531 -11.10 -27.19 4.05
CA GLY A 531 -10.94 -28.60 3.66
C GLY A 531 -11.67 -29.01 2.38
N LEU A 532 -12.16 -28.05 1.57
CA LEU A 532 -12.85 -28.33 0.30
C LEU A 532 -11.88 -28.55 -0.87
N GLY A 533 -10.70 -27.90 -0.82
CA GLY A 533 -9.68 -27.96 -1.87
C GLY A 533 -9.88 -26.94 -2.99
N ARG A 534 -8.79 -26.51 -3.63
CA ARG A 534 -8.81 -25.41 -4.62
C ARG A 534 -9.65 -25.72 -5.87
N GLU A 535 -9.66 -26.97 -6.32
CA GLU A 535 -10.47 -27.42 -7.47
C GLU A 535 -11.99 -27.35 -7.21
N ARG A 536 -12.41 -27.11 -5.95
CA ARG A 536 -13.81 -26.90 -5.58
C ARG A 536 -14.20 -25.42 -5.52
N LEU A 537 -13.28 -24.51 -5.82
CA LEU A 537 -13.61 -23.14 -6.23
C LEU A 537 -13.78 -23.11 -7.75
N VAL A 538 -15.01 -23.04 -8.22
CA VAL A 538 -15.35 -23.05 -9.65
C VAL A 538 -15.46 -21.61 -10.14
N ALA A 539 -14.48 -21.19 -10.94
CA ALA A 539 -14.48 -19.88 -11.59
C ALA A 539 -15.42 -19.85 -12.82
N VAL A 540 -16.23 -18.80 -12.92
CA VAL A 540 -17.09 -18.48 -14.07
C VAL A 540 -16.39 -17.45 -14.95
N ALA A 541 -16.74 -17.39 -16.24
CA ALA A 541 -16.29 -16.33 -17.13
C ALA A 541 -16.74 -14.93 -16.65
N VAL A 542 -16.09 -13.91 -17.19
CA VAL A 542 -16.51 -12.51 -17.04
C VAL A 542 -16.77 -11.85 -18.39
N ASP A 543 -17.64 -10.86 -18.40
CA ASP A 543 -17.97 -10.01 -19.54
C ASP A 543 -16.87 -8.96 -19.84
N GLU A 544 -17.10 -8.06 -20.80
CA GLU A 544 -16.17 -6.96 -21.11
C GLU A 544 -16.08 -5.88 -20.02
N ASP A 545 -17.07 -5.81 -19.13
CA ASP A 545 -17.07 -4.91 -17.97
C ASP A 545 -16.40 -5.56 -16.74
N SER A 546 -15.88 -6.79 -16.89
CA SER A 546 -15.20 -7.61 -15.87
C SER A 546 -16.11 -8.15 -14.73
N ARG A 547 -17.42 -8.26 -15.01
CA ARG A 547 -18.46 -8.83 -14.15
C ARG A 547 -18.72 -10.30 -14.50
N MET A 548 -19.25 -11.10 -13.57
CA MET A 548 -19.66 -12.49 -13.84
C MET A 548 -20.63 -12.59 -15.02
N ASP A 549 -20.36 -13.50 -15.95
CA ASP A 549 -21.23 -13.82 -17.08
C ASP A 549 -22.41 -14.75 -16.64
N PRO A 550 -23.69 -14.31 -16.74
CA PRO A 550 -24.84 -15.13 -16.35
C PRO A 550 -25.09 -16.35 -17.23
N GLU A 551 -24.74 -16.31 -18.53
CA GLU A 551 -24.94 -17.44 -19.45
C GLU A 551 -23.95 -18.58 -19.12
N GLU A 552 -22.70 -18.22 -18.82
CA GLU A 552 -21.69 -19.16 -18.35
C GLU A 552 -21.97 -19.65 -16.92
N LEU A 553 -22.54 -18.82 -16.03
CA LEU A 553 -23.06 -19.31 -14.74
C LEU A 553 -24.18 -20.34 -14.96
N GLU A 554 -25.14 -20.08 -15.85
CA GLU A 554 -26.20 -21.05 -16.16
C GLU A 554 -25.61 -22.35 -16.74
N ARG A 555 -24.58 -22.26 -17.60
CA ARG A 555 -23.89 -23.44 -18.14
C ARG A 555 -23.21 -24.25 -17.03
N VAL A 556 -22.53 -23.60 -16.10
CA VAL A 556 -21.90 -24.25 -14.93
C VAL A 556 -22.96 -24.88 -14.02
N LEU A 557 -24.09 -24.21 -13.78
CA LEU A 557 -25.17 -24.75 -12.94
C LEU A 557 -25.89 -25.96 -13.59
N LYS A 558 -26.06 -25.99 -14.92
CA LYS A 558 -26.51 -27.19 -15.67
C LYS A 558 -25.57 -28.36 -15.42
N GLU A 559 -24.28 -28.15 -15.63
CA GLU A 559 -23.23 -29.15 -15.43
C GLU A 559 -23.24 -29.71 -13.98
N LYS A 560 -23.45 -28.86 -12.96
CA LYS A 560 -23.49 -29.32 -11.55
C LYS A 560 -24.77 -30.09 -11.21
N LEU A 561 -25.92 -29.71 -11.78
CA LEU A 561 -27.17 -30.46 -11.65
C LEU A 561 -27.06 -31.85 -12.31
N GLU A 562 -26.57 -31.91 -13.55
CA GLU A 562 -26.41 -33.15 -14.32
C GLU A 562 -25.51 -34.17 -13.61
N HIS A 563 -24.42 -33.72 -12.99
CA HIS A 563 -23.45 -34.58 -12.29
C HIS A 563 -23.77 -34.78 -10.79
N ASN A 564 -24.90 -34.25 -10.29
CA ASN A 564 -25.29 -34.26 -8.88
C ASN A 564 -24.19 -33.71 -7.94
N ILE A 565 -23.55 -32.61 -8.33
CA ILE A 565 -22.52 -31.89 -7.56
C ILE A 565 -23.20 -30.77 -6.74
N PRO A 566 -23.20 -30.81 -5.40
CA PRO A 566 -23.85 -29.78 -4.60
C PRO A 566 -23.10 -28.44 -4.67
N VAL A 567 -23.84 -27.34 -4.80
CA VAL A 567 -23.28 -25.97 -4.70
C VAL A 567 -23.57 -25.44 -3.30
N ILE A 568 -22.52 -25.08 -2.55
CA ILE A 568 -22.64 -24.48 -1.20
C ILE A 568 -23.17 -23.05 -1.34
N THR A 569 -22.42 -22.22 -2.05
CA THR A 569 -22.77 -20.84 -2.37
C THR A 569 -22.31 -20.48 -3.78
N VAL A 570 -23.07 -19.62 -4.45
CA VAL A 570 -22.53 -18.72 -5.48
C VAL A 570 -22.06 -17.45 -4.76
N VAL A 571 -20.97 -16.84 -5.22
CA VAL A 571 -20.47 -15.55 -4.73
C VAL A 571 -20.62 -14.51 -5.82
N ALA A 572 -21.39 -13.46 -5.56
CA ALA A 572 -21.40 -12.23 -6.34
C ALA A 572 -20.35 -11.28 -5.76
N VAL A 573 -19.43 -10.77 -6.58
CA VAL A 573 -18.43 -9.79 -6.16
C VAL A 573 -18.95 -8.39 -6.45
N MET A 574 -19.26 -7.66 -5.38
CA MET A 574 -19.82 -6.31 -5.48
C MET A 574 -18.66 -5.32 -5.32
N GLY A 575 -18.00 -5.01 -6.44
CA GLY A 575 -16.77 -4.21 -6.47
C GLY A 575 -15.50 -5.06 -6.53
N THR A 576 -15.15 -5.57 -7.71
CA THR A 576 -13.94 -6.40 -7.92
C THR A 576 -12.64 -5.65 -7.57
N THR A 577 -11.65 -6.38 -7.04
CA THR A 577 -10.34 -5.81 -6.59
C THR A 577 -9.59 -5.04 -7.68
N GLU A 578 -9.83 -5.37 -8.95
CA GLU A 578 -9.03 -4.91 -10.09
C GLU A 578 -9.70 -3.84 -10.95
N GLY A 579 -11.01 -3.99 -11.24
CA GLY A 579 -11.78 -3.04 -12.05
C GLY A 579 -12.91 -2.33 -11.30
N SER A 580 -13.12 -2.65 -10.01
CA SER A 580 -14.24 -2.16 -9.20
C SER A 580 -15.64 -2.47 -9.75
N ALA A 581 -15.72 -3.50 -10.61
CA ALA A 581 -16.93 -3.96 -11.29
C ALA A 581 -17.91 -4.62 -10.30
N VAL A 582 -19.20 -4.52 -10.57
CA VAL A 582 -20.26 -5.09 -9.71
C VAL A 582 -20.93 -6.25 -10.45
N ASP A 583 -20.94 -7.44 -9.86
CA ASP A 583 -21.56 -8.63 -10.48
C ASP A 583 -23.10 -8.51 -10.62
N PRO A 584 -23.71 -9.21 -11.61
CA PRO A 584 -25.16 -9.28 -11.80
C PRO A 584 -25.85 -10.14 -10.73
N LEU A 585 -25.96 -9.60 -9.52
CA LEU A 585 -26.67 -10.19 -8.40
C LEU A 585 -28.14 -10.49 -8.74
N THR A 586 -28.82 -9.66 -9.53
CA THR A 586 -30.19 -9.93 -10.02
C THR A 586 -30.28 -11.27 -10.75
N ASP A 587 -29.42 -11.47 -11.75
CA ASP A 587 -29.40 -12.65 -12.60
C ASP A 587 -28.98 -13.89 -11.80
N ILE A 588 -28.05 -13.75 -10.86
CA ILE A 588 -27.66 -14.80 -9.91
C ILE A 588 -28.86 -15.25 -9.05
N LEU A 589 -29.70 -14.30 -8.61
CA LEU A 589 -30.91 -14.58 -7.83
C LEU A 589 -32.03 -15.21 -8.68
N GLU A 590 -32.21 -14.79 -9.93
CA GLU A 590 -33.14 -15.41 -10.87
C GLU A 590 -32.70 -16.84 -11.23
N LEU A 591 -31.41 -17.03 -11.53
CA LEU A 591 -30.81 -18.34 -11.78
C LEU A 591 -31.01 -19.26 -10.57
N ARG A 592 -30.85 -18.77 -9.33
CA ARG A 592 -31.18 -19.55 -8.13
C ARG A 592 -32.61 -20.09 -8.16
N GLN A 593 -33.62 -19.25 -8.44
CA GLN A 593 -35.02 -19.73 -8.52
C GLN A 593 -35.23 -20.70 -9.71
N LYS A 594 -34.60 -20.44 -10.86
CA LYS A 594 -34.65 -21.25 -12.09
C LYS A 594 -34.00 -22.63 -11.96
N PHE A 595 -33.05 -22.80 -11.04
CA PHE A 595 -32.45 -24.10 -10.71
C PHE A 595 -33.09 -24.79 -9.50
N ARG A 596 -33.60 -24.03 -8.53
CA ARG A 596 -34.34 -24.55 -7.36
C ARG A 596 -35.54 -25.39 -7.77
N THR A 597 -36.30 -24.95 -8.77
CA THR A 597 -37.42 -25.72 -9.37
C THR A 597 -36.99 -26.98 -10.14
N LYS A 598 -35.68 -27.14 -10.40
CA LYS A 598 -35.05 -28.34 -10.99
C LYS A 598 -34.27 -29.17 -9.95
N GLY A 599 -34.32 -28.77 -8.68
CA GLY A 599 -33.70 -29.46 -7.56
C GLY A 599 -32.21 -29.20 -7.32
N LEU A 600 -31.61 -28.16 -7.92
CA LEU A 600 -30.31 -27.61 -7.52
C LEU A 600 -30.52 -26.27 -6.80
N ASN A 601 -30.04 -26.13 -5.57
CA ASN A 601 -30.25 -24.94 -4.75
C ASN A 601 -28.98 -24.56 -3.99
N PHE A 602 -28.78 -23.26 -3.76
CA PHE A 602 -27.54 -22.71 -3.20
C PHE A 602 -27.79 -21.43 -2.43
N SER A 603 -26.92 -21.14 -1.47
CA SER A 603 -26.85 -19.81 -0.87
C SER A 603 -26.20 -18.80 -1.82
N VAL A 604 -26.46 -17.52 -1.63
CA VAL A 604 -25.81 -16.41 -2.31
C VAL A 604 -25.07 -15.59 -1.27
N HIS A 605 -23.76 -15.49 -1.46
CA HIS A 605 -22.89 -14.60 -0.71
C HIS A 605 -22.54 -13.40 -1.57
N ALA A 606 -22.59 -12.19 -1.02
CA ALA A 606 -22.06 -11.01 -1.68
C ALA A 606 -20.71 -10.63 -1.05
N ASP A 607 -19.63 -10.77 -1.81
CA ASP A 607 -18.32 -10.22 -1.46
C ASP A 607 -18.34 -8.72 -1.80
N ALA A 608 -18.95 -7.93 -0.91
CA ALA A 608 -19.08 -6.48 -1.02
C ALA A 608 -18.01 -5.76 -0.19
N ALA A 609 -16.84 -6.37 -0.01
CA ALA A 609 -15.70 -5.81 0.70
C ALA A 609 -15.36 -4.39 0.22
N TRP A 610 -15.52 -4.11 -1.08
CA TRP A 610 -15.39 -2.77 -1.67
C TRP A 610 -16.75 -2.08 -1.87
N GLY A 611 -17.72 -2.74 -2.51
CA GLY A 611 -18.99 -2.14 -2.92
C GLY A 611 -19.99 -1.88 -1.80
N GLY A 612 -19.81 -2.44 -0.60
CA GLY A 612 -20.84 -2.45 0.44
C GLY A 612 -21.24 -1.05 0.92
N TYR A 613 -20.28 -0.13 1.12
CA TYR A 613 -20.60 1.24 1.54
C TYR A 613 -21.32 2.06 0.45
N PHE A 614 -21.22 1.70 -0.83
CA PHE A 614 -21.99 2.35 -1.91
C PHE A 614 -23.50 2.11 -1.78
N CYS A 615 -23.96 1.15 -0.95
CA CYS A 615 -25.37 1.03 -0.58
C CYS A 615 -25.89 2.28 0.15
N SER A 616 -25.03 3.08 0.79
CA SER A 616 -25.40 4.38 1.37
C SER A 616 -25.77 5.45 0.34
N MET A 617 -25.45 5.26 -0.95
CA MET A 617 -25.89 6.13 -2.05
C MET A 617 -27.31 5.82 -2.54
N LEU A 618 -27.90 4.69 -2.13
CA LEU A 618 -29.27 4.33 -2.49
C LEU A 618 -30.27 5.19 -1.70
N GLN A 619 -31.33 5.65 -2.38
CA GLN A 619 -32.48 6.21 -1.68
C GLN A 619 -33.27 5.09 -1.00
N ARG A 620 -33.30 5.13 0.34
CA ARG A 620 -34.10 4.24 1.20
C ARG A 620 -34.74 5.08 2.29
N ASP A 621 -35.85 4.62 2.86
CA ASP A 621 -36.55 5.30 3.95
C ASP A 621 -35.58 5.63 5.10
N GLU A 622 -35.64 6.86 5.61
CA GLU A 622 -34.73 7.30 6.67
C GLU A 622 -34.91 6.44 7.94
N PRO A 623 -33.80 6.01 8.58
CA PRO A 623 -33.88 5.30 9.84
C PRO A 623 -34.58 6.18 10.89
N LYS A 624 -35.66 5.66 11.51
CA LYS A 624 -36.47 6.40 12.47
C LYS A 624 -35.78 6.67 13.82
N ASP A 625 -34.55 6.20 14.00
CA ASP A 625 -33.69 6.49 15.14
C ASP A 625 -33.03 7.88 14.96
N GLY A 626 -33.18 8.75 15.95
CA GLY A 626 -32.70 10.15 15.94
C GLY A 626 -31.18 10.36 15.87
N HIS A 627 -30.39 9.29 15.69
CA HIS A 627 -28.93 9.32 15.52
C HIS A 627 -28.49 9.12 14.06
N LEU A 628 -29.42 8.84 13.14
CA LEU A 628 -29.17 8.62 11.70
C LEU A 628 -30.05 9.54 10.83
N GLN A 629 -30.53 10.65 11.38
CA GLN A 629 -31.35 11.64 10.67
C GLN A 629 -30.50 12.49 9.73
N THR A 630 -31.07 12.83 8.58
CA THR A 630 -30.40 13.67 7.59
C THR A 630 -30.34 15.13 8.04
N ALA A 631 -29.24 15.81 7.67
CA ALA A 631 -29.29 17.27 7.53
C ALA A 631 -30.18 17.64 6.33
N THR A 632 -30.86 18.78 6.42
CA THR A 632 -31.79 19.33 5.42
C THR A 632 -31.19 19.46 4.01
N GLU A 633 -32.05 19.66 3.00
CA GLU A 633 -31.70 19.77 1.58
C GLU A 633 -30.44 20.60 1.30
N THR A 634 -29.62 20.11 0.38
CA THR A 634 -28.17 20.31 0.37
C THR A 634 -27.66 21.28 -0.71
N GLY A 635 -26.60 22.02 -0.37
CA GLY A 635 -25.91 22.94 -1.27
C GLY A 635 -24.96 22.26 -2.27
N PHE A 636 -24.66 22.99 -3.35
CA PHE A 636 -24.07 22.50 -4.59
C PHE A 636 -22.71 21.77 -4.47
N VAL A 637 -22.69 20.53 -4.95
CA VAL A 637 -21.56 19.80 -5.55
C VAL A 637 -22.15 18.84 -6.60
N PRO A 638 -21.47 18.49 -7.72
CA PRO A 638 -21.91 17.42 -8.62
C PRO A 638 -21.79 16.02 -7.98
N GLU A 639 -22.79 15.65 -7.17
CA GLU A 639 -22.88 14.29 -6.61
C GLU A 639 -23.15 13.27 -7.74
N MET A 640 -22.21 12.34 -7.97
CA MET A 640 -22.37 11.32 -9.01
C MET A 640 -23.32 10.20 -8.56
N TYR A 641 -24.47 10.08 -9.22
CA TYR A 641 -25.40 8.97 -8.98
C TYR A 641 -24.82 7.63 -9.45
N LEU A 642 -25.23 6.54 -8.79
CA LEU A 642 -24.96 5.18 -9.26
C LEU A 642 -25.49 5.00 -10.69
N SER A 643 -24.75 4.26 -11.54
CA SER A 643 -25.24 3.88 -12.87
C SER A 643 -26.54 3.09 -12.78
N SER A 644 -27.36 3.10 -13.83
CA SER A 644 -28.68 2.43 -13.80
C SER A 644 -28.53 0.94 -13.45
N TYR A 645 -27.48 0.31 -13.98
CA TYR A 645 -27.08 -1.06 -13.65
C TYR A 645 -26.64 -1.21 -12.18
N VAL A 646 -25.71 -0.40 -11.68
CA VAL A 646 -25.16 -0.56 -10.32
C VAL A 646 -26.23 -0.28 -9.25
N HIS A 647 -27.15 0.66 -9.51
CA HIS A 647 -28.30 0.89 -8.64
C HIS A 647 -29.17 -0.36 -8.49
N GLU A 648 -29.49 -1.05 -9.58
CA GLU A 648 -30.26 -2.30 -9.58
C GLU A 648 -29.53 -3.39 -8.77
N GLN A 649 -28.25 -3.62 -9.05
CA GLN A 649 -27.47 -4.66 -8.37
C GLN A 649 -27.29 -4.41 -6.86
N LEU A 650 -27.02 -3.17 -6.45
CA LEU A 650 -26.92 -2.83 -5.02
C LEU A 650 -28.29 -2.79 -4.32
N SER A 651 -29.39 -2.63 -5.05
CA SER A 651 -30.76 -2.76 -4.49
C SER A 651 -31.12 -4.21 -4.17
N ALA A 652 -30.55 -5.18 -4.88
CA ALA A 652 -30.78 -6.61 -4.66
C ALA A 652 -30.04 -7.22 -3.45
N MET A 653 -29.11 -6.47 -2.84
CA MET A 653 -28.21 -6.93 -1.76
C MET A 653 -28.91 -7.64 -0.60
N SER A 654 -30.10 -7.18 -0.20
CA SER A 654 -30.87 -7.75 0.90
C SER A 654 -31.34 -9.21 0.69
N GLN A 655 -31.26 -9.72 -0.54
CA GLN A 655 -31.67 -11.09 -0.89
C GLN A 655 -30.56 -12.14 -0.73
N SER A 656 -29.30 -11.72 -0.64
CA SER A 656 -28.17 -12.59 -0.27
C SER A 656 -28.35 -13.14 1.14
N GLU A 657 -27.80 -14.32 1.46
CA GLU A 657 -27.82 -14.84 2.83
C GLU A 657 -26.75 -14.20 3.71
N THR A 658 -25.59 -13.87 3.13
CA THR A 658 -24.47 -13.21 3.81
C THR A 658 -23.81 -12.16 2.91
N ILE A 659 -23.31 -11.08 3.52
CA ILE A 659 -22.57 -10.01 2.86
C ILE A 659 -21.29 -9.72 3.65
N THR A 660 -20.14 -9.77 2.97
CA THR A 660 -18.88 -9.23 3.50
C THR A 660 -18.78 -7.74 3.18
N ILE A 661 -18.28 -6.92 4.10
CA ILE A 661 -18.07 -5.47 3.90
C ILE A 661 -16.86 -4.99 4.73
N ASP A 662 -15.99 -4.13 4.18
CA ASP A 662 -14.82 -3.62 4.89
C ASP A 662 -14.93 -2.12 5.23
N PRO A 663 -15.23 -1.76 6.51
CA PRO A 663 -14.98 -0.43 7.04
C PRO A 663 -13.59 0.15 6.70
N HIS A 664 -12.54 -0.69 6.65
CA HIS A 664 -11.17 -0.25 6.31
C HIS A 664 -10.86 -0.07 4.82
N LYS A 665 -11.90 -0.07 3.95
CA LYS A 665 -11.80 0.34 2.54
C LYS A 665 -12.64 1.59 2.32
N THR A 666 -13.86 1.42 1.81
CA THR A 666 -14.79 2.48 1.40
C THR A 666 -15.61 3.05 2.57
N GLY A 667 -15.42 2.50 3.78
CA GLY A 667 -15.80 3.13 5.04
C GLY A 667 -14.73 4.05 5.65
N PHE A 668 -13.56 4.20 4.99
CA PHE A 668 -12.46 5.11 5.37
C PHE A 668 -11.96 4.96 6.83
N CYS A 669 -12.18 3.81 7.47
CA CYS A 669 -11.70 3.53 8.81
C CYS A 669 -10.25 3.00 8.79
N PRO A 670 -9.47 3.15 9.88
CA PRO A 670 -8.15 2.53 9.97
C PRO A 670 -8.22 1.00 10.05
N TYR A 671 -7.16 0.32 9.63
CA TYR A 671 -6.97 -1.12 9.85
C TYR A 671 -6.80 -1.45 11.35
N PRO A 672 -7.24 -2.64 11.82
CA PRO A 672 -8.10 -3.62 11.17
C PRO A 672 -9.59 -3.29 11.34
N GLY A 673 -10.42 -3.75 10.40
CA GLY A 673 -11.82 -3.31 10.29
C GLY A 673 -12.54 -3.91 9.07
N GLY A 674 -12.74 -5.22 9.08
CA GLY A 674 -13.69 -5.91 8.21
C GLY A 674 -14.98 -6.25 8.95
N ALA A 675 -16.01 -6.71 8.24
CA ALA A 675 -17.27 -7.15 8.83
C ALA A 675 -17.96 -8.24 8.00
N LEU A 676 -18.77 -9.05 8.68
CA LEU A 676 -19.70 -10.00 8.07
C LEU A 676 -21.12 -9.69 8.55
N CYS A 677 -22.07 -9.68 7.61
CA CYS A 677 -23.48 -9.42 7.86
C CYS A 677 -24.34 -10.61 7.39
N TYR A 678 -25.17 -11.15 8.27
CA TYR A 678 -26.11 -12.25 8.00
C TYR A 678 -27.54 -11.71 7.83
N ARG A 679 -28.26 -12.16 6.79
CA ARG A 679 -29.69 -11.83 6.58
C ARG A 679 -30.58 -12.35 7.70
N ASP A 680 -30.21 -13.49 8.27
CA ASP A 680 -30.87 -14.11 9.42
C ASP A 680 -29.82 -14.51 10.45
N ARG A 681 -29.93 -13.98 11.67
CA ARG A 681 -29.03 -14.28 12.79
C ARG A 681 -29.00 -15.76 13.17
N LYS A 682 -30.05 -16.53 12.83
CA LYS A 682 -30.04 -18.00 12.99
C LYS A 682 -28.95 -18.67 12.17
N MET A 683 -28.49 -18.10 11.04
CA MET A 683 -27.38 -18.67 10.27
C MET A 683 -26.07 -18.70 11.05
N ASN A 684 -25.92 -17.83 12.06
CA ASN A 684 -24.73 -17.78 12.90
C ASN A 684 -24.67 -18.92 13.94
N THR A 685 -25.80 -19.47 14.40
CA THR A 685 -25.77 -20.55 15.40
C THR A 685 -25.12 -21.84 14.88
N PHE A 686 -25.05 -21.99 13.55
CA PHE A 686 -24.33 -23.07 12.86
C PHE A 686 -22.80 -22.92 12.90
N LEU A 687 -22.27 -21.85 13.51
CA LEU A 687 -20.85 -21.65 13.81
C LEU A 687 -20.50 -21.87 15.29
N GLN A 688 -21.48 -21.90 16.20
CA GLN A 688 -21.23 -21.75 17.63
C GLN A 688 -20.62 -23.02 18.25
N ILE A 689 -19.35 -22.92 18.66
CA ILE A 689 -18.70 -23.93 19.49
C ILE A 689 -19.17 -23.75 20.93
N SER A 690 -20.17 -24.56 21.33
CA SER A 690 -20.74 -24.56 22.69
C SER A 690 -19.67 -24.77 23.77
N THR A 691 -19.33 -23.71 24.50
CA THR A 691 -18.48 -23.79 25.71
C THR A 691 -19.33 -23.82 26.98
N THR A 692 -18.83 -24.44 28.05
CA THR A 692 -19.48 -24.49 29.36
C THR A 692 -19.20 -23.25 30.23
N VAL A 693 -18.73 -22.15 29.64
CA VAL A 693 -18.37 -20.92 30.36
C VAL A 693 -19.63 -20.08 30.61
N VAL A 694 -19.96 -19.86 31.88
CA VAL A 694 -21.09 -19.02 32.30
C VAL A 694 -20.62 -17.58 32.41
N TYR A 695 -20.77 -16.80 31.33
CA TYR A 695 -20.51 -15.36 31.33
C TYR A 695 -21.56 -14.61 32.16
N LEU A 696 -21.10 -13.70 33.03
CA LEU A 696 -21.89 -13.17 34.16
C LEU A 696 -23.17 -12.39 33.82
N HIS A 697 -23.39 -11.98 32.58
CA HIS A 697 -24.43 -11.01 32.22
C HIS A 697 -25.42 -11.45 31.13
N GLY A 698 -25.24 -12.64 30.53
CA GLY A 698 -26.15 -13.14 29.48
C GLY A 698 -26.17 -12.35 28.16
N GLU A 699 -25.35 -11.30 28.04
CA GLU A 699 -25.16 -10.55 26.79
C GLU A 699 -24.33 -11.34 25.76
N MET A 700 -24.44 -10.96 24.49
CA MET A 700 -23.97 -11.74 23.33
C MET A 700 -22.46 -12.04 23.36
N PHE A 701 -22.09 -13.31 23.28
CA PHE A 701 -20.70 -13.78 23.27
C PHE A 701 -20.07 -13.66 21.88
N LEU A 702 -19.57 -12.45 21.56
CA LEU A 702 -18.94 -12.10 20.27
C LEU A 702 -17.69 -12.95 19.91
N GLY A 703 -17.06 -13.62 20.88
CA GLY A 703 -15.95 -14.57 20.66
C GLY A 703 -16.37 -16.01 20.35
N GLY A 704 -17.67 -16.30 20.25
CA GLY A 704 -18.22 -17.61 19.90
C GLY A 704 -19.04 -17.64 18.62
N ILE A 705 -19.22 -16.50 17.96
CA ILE A 705 -20.04 -16.34 16.76
C ILE A 705 -19.26 -16.44 15.44
N GLY A 706 -17.94 -16.62 15.48
CA GLY A 706 -17.10 -16.58 14.28
C GLY A 706 -15.75 -17.28 14.43
N ILE A 707 -14.85 -17.06 13.48
CA ILE A 707 -13.51 -17.68 13.41
C ILE A 707 -12.55 -17.05 14.42
N GLU A 708 -12.74 -15.78 14.78
CA GLU A 708 -11.85 -15.01 15.64
C GLU A 708 -12.25 -15.05 17.12
N GLY A 709 -11.25 -15.21 18.00
CA GLY A 709 -11.41 -15.12 19.45
C GLY A 709 -11.19 -13.70 19.97
N SER A 710 -9.97 -13.41 20.45
CA SER A 710 -9.62 -12.08 20.99
C SER A 710 -9.55 -11.03 19.89
N LYS A 711 -10.26 -9.91 20.10
CA LYS A 711 -10.51 -8.88 19.08
C LYS A 711 -10.65 -7.48 19.71
N PRO A 712 -10.09 -6.41 19.10
CA PRO A 712 -9.92 -5.12 19.76
C PRO A 712 -11.22 -4.31 19.80
N GLY A 713 -11.70 -3.97 21.00
CA GLY A 713 -12.81 -3.04 21.20
C GLY A 713 -12.55 -1.63 20.64
N ALA A 714 -11.28 -1.29 20.39
CA ALA A 714 -10.88 -0.06 19.71
C ALA A 714 -11.37 0.01 18.25
N ALA A 715 -11.37 -1.10 17.52
CA ALA A 715 -11.91 -1.13 16.15
C ALA A 715 -13.42 -0.86 16.15
N ALA A 716 -14.15 -1.48 17.08
CA ALA A 716 -15.58 -1.24 17.28
C ALA A 716 -15.88 0.22 17.62
N ALA A 717 -15.11 0.83 18.53
CA ALA A 717 -15.27 2.24 18.89
C ALA A 717 -14.96 3.22 17.74
N GLY A 718 -13.94 2.92 16.92
CA GLY A 718 -13.62 3.69 15.72
C GLY A 718 -14.74 3.67 14.69
N VAL A 719 -15.16 2.49 14.25
CA VAL A 719 -16.24 2.36 13.25
C VAL A 719 -17.58 2.91 13.78
N MET A 720 -17.89 2.71 15.07
CA MET A 720 -19.09 3.30 15.71
C MET A 720 -19.06 4.82 15.66
N LEU A 721 -17.94 5.46 16.02
CA LEU A 721 -17.86 6.91 16.02
C LEU A 721 -17.91 7.49 14.60
N ALA A 722 -17.32 6.80 13.62
CA ALA A 722 -17.43 7.17 12.20
C ALA A 722 -18.88 7.07 11.69
N ASN A 723 -19.56 5.95 11.94
CA ASN A 723 -20.97 5.76 11.58
C ASN A 723 -21.88 6.85 12.15
N ARG A 724 -21.68 7.25 13.42
CA ARG A 724 -22.48 8.29 14.10
C ARG A 724 -22.16 9.73 13.67
N VAL A 725 -20.93 10.01 13.21
CA VAL A 725 -20.50 11.37 12.80
C VAL A 725 -20.74 11.65 11.32
N ILE A 726 -20.68 10.62 10.49
CA ILE A 726 -20.80 10.72 9.02
C ILE A 726 -22.19 10.28 8.55
N GLY A 727 -22.77 9.22 9.13
CA GLY A 727 -24.06 8.66 8.76
C GLY A 727 -24.00 7.71 7.56
N LEU A 728 -24.56 6.50 7.71
CA LEU A 728 -24.64 5.46 6.67
C LEU A 728 -25.78 5.72 5.65
N HIS A 729 -25.84 6.94 5.12
CA HIS A 729 -26.92 7.45 4.27
C HIS A 729 -26.40 8.40 3.19
N LYS A 730 -27.27 8.79 2.24
CA LYS A 730 -26.92 9.63 1.07
C LYS A 730 -26.18 10.93 1.44
N ASN A 731 -26.61 11.65 2.47
CA ASN A 731 -26.00 12.93 2.88
C ASN A 731 -24.69 12.74 3.70
N GLY A 732 -24.21 11.50 3.84
CA GLY A 732 -23.10 11.08 4.69
C GLY A 732 -22.05 10.33 3.90
N TYR A 733 -21.82 9.05 4.21
CA TYR A 733 -20.94 8.18 3.41
C TYR A 733 -21.34 8.13 1.92
N GLY A 734 -22.63 8.25 1.62
CA GLY A 734 -23.11 8.32 0.24
C GLY A 734 -22.53 9.53 -0.50
N ARG A 735 -22.40 10.68 0.16
CA ARG A 735 -21.80 11.90 -0.40
C ARG A 735 -20.30 11.73 -0.64
N VAL A 736 -19.57 11.17 0.34
CA VAL A 736 -18.13 10.89 0.20
C VAL A 736 -17.90 10.04 -1.05
N LEU A 737 -18.68 8.96 -1.21
CA LEU A 737 -18.55 8.06 -2.35
C LEU A 737 -19.08 8.65 -3.67
N ALA A 738 -20.09 9.53 -3.64
CA ALA A 738 -20.57 10.25 -4.81
C ALA A 738 -19.52 11.24 -5.36
N GLU A 739 -18.83 11.98 -4.48
CA GLU A 739 -17.73 12.88 -4.87
C GLU A 739 -16.51 12.07 -5.38
N CYS A 740 -16.14 10.95 -4.73
CA CYS A 740 -15.09 10.04 -5.24
C CYS A 740 -15.46 9.35 -6.57
N MET A 741 -16.75 9.01 -6.77
CA MET A 741 -17.23 8.49 -8.06
C MET A 741 -17.16 9.56 -9.14
N PHE A 742 -17.48 10.82 -8.85
CA PHE A 742 -17.31 11.90 -9.82
C PHE A 742 -15.84 11.99 -10.31
N THR A 743 -14.88 12.04 -9.38
CA THR A 743 -13.43 11.99 -9.70
C THR A 743 -13.08 10.80 -10.60
N SER A 744 -13.62 9.61 -10.28
CA SER A 744 -13.46 8.37 -11.07
C SER A 744 -14.00 8.47 -12.50
N LYS A 745 -15.16 9.11 -12.71
CA LYS A 745 -15.72 9.31 -14.06
C LYS A 745 -14.87 10.29 -14.88
N ILE A 746 -14.45 11.41 -14.30
CA ILE A 746 -13.60 12.38 -15.00
C ILE A 746 -12.23 11.77 -15.33
N MET A 747 -11.60 11.03 -14.42
CA MET A 747 -10.34 10.33 -14.69
C MET A 747 -10.49 9.27 -15.80
N TYR A 748 -11.60 8.53 -15.85
CA TYR A 748 -11.88 7.63 -16.98
C TYR A 748 -11.97 8.38 -18.31
N CYS A 749 -12.67 9.53 -18.34
CA CYS A 749 -12.76 10.39 -19.52
C CYS A 749 -11.40 10.94 -19.96
N LEU A 750 -10.52 11.34 -19.03
CA LEU A 750 -9.13 11.69 -19.32
C LEU A 750 -8.40 10.52 -19.98
N TRP A 751 -8.38 9.34 -19.37
CA TRP A 751 -7.67 8.16 -19.91
C TRP A 751 -8.20 7.70 -21.28
N THR A 752 -9.48 7.94 -21.56
CA THR A 752 -10.10 7.70 -22.87
C THR A 752 -9.64 8.69 -23.94
N THR A 753 -9.21 9.90 -23.56
CA THR A 753 -8.90 11.02 -24.46
C THR A 753 -7.46 11.55 -24.34
N LEU A 754 -6.56 10.77 -23.71
CA LEU A 754 -5.18 11.17 -23.43
C LEU A 754 -4.23 11.05 -24.63
N ALA A 755 -4.59 10.20 -25.61
CA ALA A 755 -3.86 10.01 -26.86
C ALA A 755 -4.54 10.81 -27.99
N GLU A 756 -3.78 11.64 -28.69
CA GLU A 756 -4.24 12.50 -29.77
C GLU A 756 -4.12 11.81 -31.15
N GLU A 757 -4.65 12.44 -32.21
CA GLU A 757 -4.70 11.80 -33.54
C GLU A 757 -3.30 11.61 -34.15
N ASP A 758 -2.35 12.49 -33.84
CA ASP A 758 -0.96 12.52 -34.32
C ASP A 758 0.07 11.82 -33.40
N ASP A 759 -0.26 11.51 -32.13
CA ASP A 759 0.59 10.74 -31.22
C ASP A 759 1.12 9.42 -31.82
N ASN A 760 2.28 8.93 -31.38
CA ASN A 760 2.75 7.60 -31.80
C ASN A 760 2.07 6.42 -31.05
N PHE A 761 1.22 6.71 -30.06
CA PHE A 761 0.59 5.74 -29.15
C PHE A 761 -0.94 5.83 -29.13
N VAL A 762 -1.57 4.84 -28.51
CA VAL A 762 -3.01 4.78 -28.20
C VAL A 762 -3.21 4.35 -26.75
N THR A 763 -4.22 4.91 -26.08
CA THR A 763 -4.76 4.38 -24.84
C THR A 763 -6.01 3.53 -25.12
N ALA A 764 -6.25 2.51 -24.29
CA ALA A 764 -7.54 1.85 -24.23
C ALA A 764 -7.92 1.51 -22.79
N THR A 765 -9.15 1.78 -22.42
CA THR A 765 -9.70 1.43 -21.11
C THR A 765 -10.08 -0.04 -21.02
N THR A 766 -9.87 -0.64 -19.84
CA THR A 766 -10.19 -2.04 -19.56
C THR A 766 -11.69 -2.29 -19.73
N LYS A 767 -12.53 -1.51 -19.06
CA LYS A 767 -13.97 -1.40 -19.33
C LYS A 767 -14.22 -0.53 -20.59
N PRO A 768 -15.01 -0.99 -21.58
CA PRO A 768 -15.35 -0.22 -22.78
C PRO A 768 -16.20 1.03 -22.49
N LEU A 769 -16.29 1.91 -23.49
CA LEU A 769 -17.28 2.98 -23.52
C LEU A 769 -18.72 2.40 -23.59
N PRO A 770 -19.71 3.05 -22.96
CA PRO A 770 -21.08 2.56 -22.90
C PRO A 770 -21.77 2.58 -24.27
N LYS A 771 -22.86 1.82 -24.40
CA LYS A 771 -23.76 1.87 -25.57
C LYS A 771 -24.67 3.12 -25.49
N TRP A 772 -24.08 4.30 -25.65
CA TRP A 772 -24.79 5.58 -25.51
C TRP A 772 -25.46 6.02 -26.81
N LYS A 773 -26.80 6.14 -26.81
CA LYS A 773 -27.61 6.75 -27.91
C LYS A 773 -27.28 6.28 -29.34
N ASN A 774 -26.75 5.07 -29.50
CA ASN A 774 -26.18 4.52 -30.75
C ASN A 774 -24.96 5.28 -31.33
N MET A 775 -24.32 6.17 -30.56
CA MET A 775 -23.10 6.88 -30.94
C MET A 775 -21.91 5.92 -31.06
N SER A 776 -21.13 6.09 -32.12
CA SER A 776 -19.83 5.44 -32.30
C SER A 776 -18.80 5.90 -31.26
N VAL A 777 -17.69 5.17 -31.16
CA VAL A 777 -16.56 5.52 -30.28
C VAL A 777 -16.02 6.93 -30.57
N LYS A 778 -15.94 7.36 -31.84
CA LYS A 778 -15.44 8.71 -32.17
C LYS A 778 -16.42 9.81 -31.78
N GLU A 779 -17.72 9.60 -31.95
CA GLU A 779 -18.75 10.55 -31.50
C GLU A 779 -18.80 10.67 -29.96
N GLN A 780 -18.59 9.57 -29.23
CA GLN A 780 -18.49 9.61 -27.76
C GLN A 780 -17.20 10.31 -27.28
N ILE A 781 -16.07 10.09 -27.94
CA ILE A 781 -14.82 10.81 -27.67
C ILE A 781 -14.99 12.32 -27.92
N GLN A 782 -15.68 12.70 -29.00
CA GLN A 782 -16.01 14.10 -29.28
C GLN A 782 -16.92 14.70 -28.19
N LEU A 783 -17.98 14.00 -27.76
CA LEU A 783 -18.84 14.43 -26.65
C LEU A 783 -18.05 14.67 -25.36
N ILE A 784 -17.13 13.77 -25.03
CA ILE A 784 -16.25 13.91 -23.86
C ILE A 784 -15.35 15.16 -23.98
N GLY A 785 -14.77 15.39 -25.16
CA GLY A 785 -13.91 16.55 -25.41
C GLY A 785 -14.63 17.90 -25.48
N GLU A 786 -15.88 17.93 -25.93
CA GLU A 786 -16.66 19.17 -26.09
C GLU A 786 -17.43 19.58 -24.82
N ARG A 787 -17.92 18.59 -24.05
CA ARG A 787 -18.92 18.82 -22.98
C ARG A 787 -18.50 18.34 -21.59
N ILE A 788 -17.45 17.53 -21.45
CA ILE A 788 -17.04 16.97 -20.15
C ILE A 788 -15.68 17.53 -19.69
N LEU A 789 -14.67 17.43 -20.53
CA LEU A 789 -13.31 17.88 -20.19
C LEU A 789 -13.13 19.34 -20.62
N GLY A 790 -12.35 20.12 -19.84
CA GLY A 790 -12.29 21.58 -20.04
C GLY A 790 -13.51 22.34 -19.49
N ARG A 791 -14.26 21.74 -18.55
CA ARG A 791 -15.42 22.34 -17.86
C ARG A 791 -15.20 22.38 -16.36
N THR A 792 -15.75 23.40 -15.73
CA THR A 792 -15.89 23.49 -14.27
C THR A 792 -16.95 22.51 -13.76
N ASN A 793 -16.88 22.16 -12.47
CA ASN A 793 -17.91 21.36 -11.79
C ASN A 793 -19.30 22.04 -11.89
N GLU A 794 -19.30 23.36 -11.78
CA GLU A 794 -20.46 24.25 -11.87
C GLU A 794 -21.12 24.22 -13.25
N GLU A 795 -20.35 24.23 -14.35
CA GLU A 795 -20.86 24.01 -15.71
C GLU A 795 -21.38 22.57 -15.89
N LEU A 796 -20.63 21.57 -15.43
CA LEU A 796 -20.96 20.16 -15.66
C LEU A 796 -22.31 19.77 -15.08
N ALA A 797 -22.61 20.17 -13.84
CA ALA A 797 -23.91 19.86 -13.23
C ALA A 797 -25.09 20.64 -13.83
N GLN A 798 -24.84 21.68 -14.63
CA GLN A 798 -25.87 22.38 -15.41
C GLN A 798 -26.11 21.71 -16.78
N ASP A 799 -25.17 20.88 -17.27
CA ASP A 799 -25.35 20.06 -18.46
C ASP A 799 -25.94 18.68 -18.09
N GLU A 800 -27.27 18.60 -18.14
CA GLU A 800 -28.04 17.37 -17.88
C GLU A 800 -27.55 16.17 -18.72
N GLU A 801 -27.14 16.38 -19.98
CA GLU A 801 -26.72 15.27 -20.85
C GLU A 801 -25.28 14.84 -20.55
N ALA A 802 -24.39 15.76 -20.20
CA ALA A 802 -23.05 15.43 -19.71
C ALA A 802 -23.14 14.62 -18.40
N MET A 803 -23.99 15.03 -17.45
CA MET A 803 -24.20 14.29 -16.20
C MET A 803 -24.86 12.92 -16.42
N LEU A 804 -25.87 12.83 -17.30
CA LEU A 804 -26.49 11.54 -17.65
C LEU A 804 -25.50 10.60 -18.39
N TYR A 805 -24.54 11.13 -19.15
CA TYR A 805 -23.46 10.34 -19.73
C TYR A 805 -22.44 9.91 -18.67
N LEU A 806 -21.98 10.84 -17.82
CA LEU A 806 -21.01 10.58 -16.74
C LEU A 806 -21.49 9.49 -15.77
N LYS A 807 -22.81 9.45 -15.50
CA LYS A 807 -23.45 8.39 -14.69
C LYS A 807 -23.17 6.98 -15.22
N GLU A 808 -23.28 6.78 -16.54
CA GLU A 808 -23.23 5.46 -17.18
C GLU A 808 -21.84 5.10 -17.78
N VAL A 809 -21.00 6.09 -18.10
CA VAL A 809 -19.62 5.89 -18.58
C VAL A 809 -18.70 5.36 -17.47
N GLY A 810 -17.55 4.78 -17.83
CA GLY A 810 -16.49 4.47 -16.89
C GLY A 810 -16.79 3.33 -15.91
N PRO A 811 -15.95 3.13 -14.87
CA PRO A 811 -16.08 2.01 -13.94
C PRO A 811 -17.43 2.03 -13.19
N ASP A 812 -17.81 0.87 -12.67
CA ASP A 812 -19.05 0.69 -11.90
C ASP A 812 -18.99 1.46 -10.56
N THR A 813 -17.80 1.57 -9.96
CA THR A 813 -17.54 2.48 -8.83
C THR A 813 -16.31 3.37 -9.07
N THR A 814 -15.14 3.02 -8.53
CA THR A 814 -14.04 3.99 -8.28
C THR A 814 -12.63 3.56 -8.72
N ILE A 815 -12.48 2.50 -9.53
CA ILE A 815 -11.16 2.11 -10.10
C ILE A 815 -11.20 2.18 -11.63
N PRO A 816 -11.00 3.37 -12.23
CA PRO A 816 -10.70 3.49 -13.65
C PRO A 816 -9.31 2.91 -13.96
N SER A 817 -9.22 2.21 -15.10
CA SER A 817 -8.03 1.43 -15.49
C SER A 817 -7.85 1.38 -17.01
N PHE A 818 -6.62 1.57 -17.49
CA PHE A 818 -6.29 1.65 -18.92
C PHE A 818 -4.92 1.05 -19.25
N SER A 819 -4.68 0.76 -20.53
CA SER A 819 -3.41 0.28 -21.07
C SER A 819 -2.96 1.13 -22.26
N VAL A 820 -1.65 1.20 -22.49
CA VAL A 820 -1.02 1.91 -23.60
C VAL A 820 -0.44 0.93 -24.62
N ASN A 821 -0.61 1.19 -25.92
CA ASN A 821 0.13 0.51 -27.00
C ASN A 821 0.60 1.53 -28.05
N LEU A 822 1.60 1.18 -28.86
CA LEU A 822 2.06 2.01 -29.98
C LEU A 822 1.18 1.80 -31.22
N LYS A 823 0.89 2.86 -31.97
CA LYS A 823 0.15 2.77 -33.25
C LYS A 823 0.90 1.81 -34.19
N GLY A 824 0.23 0.73 -34.60
CA GLY A 824 0.79 -0.33 -35.45
C GLY A 824 1.56 -1.46 -34.74
N ASN A 825 1.91 -1.36 -33.45
CA ASN A 825 2.61 -2.43 -32.76
C ASN A 825 1.74 -3.67 -32.55
N GLN A 826 2.24 -4.84 -32.97
CA GLN A 826 1.59 -6.15 -32.83
C GLN A 826 2.16 -7.01 -31.69
N SER A 827 3.26 -6.62 -31.03
CA SER A 827 3.81 -7.38 -29.90
C SER A 827 3.08 -7.04 -28.59
N VAL A 828 2.45 -8.06 -28.00
CA VAL A 828 1.81 -7.96 -26.67
C VAL A 828 2.88 -7.80 -25.58
N GLU A 829 4.07 -8.35 -25.79
CA GLU A 829 5.24 -8.21 -24.93
C GLU A 829 5.74 -6.76 -24.90
N LYS A 830 5.83 -6.08 -26.05
CA LYS A 830 6.22 -4.66 -26.13
C LYS A 830 5.18 -3.75 -25.48
N CYS A 831 3.89 -4.01 -25.70
CA CYS A 831 2.80 -3.36 -24.97
C CYS A 831 2.97 -3.55 -23.44
N ASN A 832 3.18 -4.79 -22.99
CA ASN A 832 3.39 -5.11 -21.58
C ASN A 832 4.65 -4.46 -20.99
N ALA A 833 5.72 -4.29 -21.78
CA ALA A 833 6.94 -3.61 -21.34
C ALA A 833 6.69 -2.12 -21.09
N ILE A 834 5.99 -1.42 -22.00
CA ILE A 834 5.64 0.01 -21.85
C ILE A 834 4.77 0.22 -20.60
N ASN A 835 3.73 -0.60 -20.42
CA ASN A 835 2.87 -0.51 -19.23
C ASN A 835 3.59 -0.90 -17.92
N LEU A 836 4.68 -1.68 -17.99
CA LEU A 836 5.52 -1.99 -16.83
C LEU A 836 6.48 -0.85 -16.50
N ALA A 837 7.11 -0.23 -17.51
CA ALA A 837 7.93 0.97 -17.32
C ALA A 837 7.11 2.13 -16.72
N LEU A 838 5.90 2.34 -17.25
CA LEU A 838 4.94 3.34 -16.76
C LEU A 838 4.52 3.07 -15.30
N PHE A 839 4.27 1.81 -14.95
CA PHE A 839 4.00 1.45 -13.55
C PHE A 839 5.21 1.74 -12.65
N ASN A 840 6.41 1.33 -13.05
CA ASN A 840 7.62 1.50 -12.25
C ASN A 840 7.87 2.99 -11.96
N ALA A 841 7.79 3.86 -12.97
CA ALA A 841 7.97 5.31 -12.84
C ALA A 841 6.91 6.00 -11.94
N LEU A 842 5.76 5.37 -11.76
CA LEU A 842 4.62 5.86 -10.97
C LEU A 842 4.35 4.98 -9.73
N SER A 843 5.38 4.33 -9.19
CA SER A 843 5.28 3.45 -8.01
C SER A 843 6.24 3.89 -6.89
N HIS A 844 5.78 3.76 -5.64
CA HIS A 844 6.58 4.01 -4.43
C HIS A 844 6.96 2.69 -3.78
N THR A 845 8.20 2.55 -3.33
CA THR A 845 8.67 1.36 -2.62
C THR A 845 9.26 1.72 -1.26
N SER A 846 8.94 0.93 -0.23
CA SER A 846 9.10 1.30 1.18
C SER A 846 10.53 1.37 1.72
N SER A 847 11.53 1.46 0.85
CA SER A 847 12.93 1.76 1.15
C SER A 847 13.39 3.11 0.58
N GLU A 848 12.61 3.73 -0.30
CA GLU A 848 12.84 5.09 -0.78
C GLU A 848 12.48 6.11 0.32
N GLN A 849 13.23 7.22 0.40
CA GLN A 849 12.76 8.35 1.20
C GLN A 849 11.48 8.90 0.58
N THR A 850 10.45 9.15 1.38
CA THR A 850 9.20 9.77 0.88
C THR A 850 9.35 11.26 0.52
N ALA A 851 10.56 11.80 0.64
CA ALA A 851 10.97 13.05 0.02
C ALA A 851 11.17 12.94 -1.51
N HIS A 852 11.40 11.74 -2.06
CA HIS A 852 11.48 11.55 -3.51
C HIS A 852 10.10 11.76 -4.15
N ARG A 853 10.03 12.64 -5.16
CA ARG A 853 8.77 13.00 -5.81
C ARG A 853 8.41 11.96 -6.86
N ILE A 854 7.56 11.02 -6.46
CA ILE A 854 6.76 10.26 -7.41
C ILE A 854 5.54 11.13 -7.73
N PRO A 855 5.40 11.62 -8.98
CA PRO A 855 4.49 12.71 -9.32
C PRO A 855 3.01 12.30 -9.20
N MET A 856 2.74 11.01 -9.40
CA MET A 856 1.46 10.35 -9.17
C MET A 856 1.74 8.89 -8.81
N ILE A 857 1.12 8.36 -7.75
CA ILE A 857 1.35 6.97 -7.31
C ILE A 857 0.17 6.11 -7.75
N VAL A 858 0.42 5.12 -8.61
CA VAL A 858 -0.60 4.24 -9.21
C VAL A 858 -0.41 2.78 -8.77
N THR A 859 -1.33 1.90 -9.18
CA THR A 859 -1.05 0.45 -9.20
C THR A 859 -1.19 -0.10 -10.62
N ALA A 860 -0.77 -1.34 -10.85
CA ALA A 860 -0.91 -2.01 -12.13
C ALA A 860 -1.33 -3.46 -11.95
N SER A 861 -1.99 -4.01 -12.97
CA SER A 861 -2.52 -5.37 -12.97
C SER A 861 -2.46 -5.98 -14.37
N SER A 862 -3.14 -7.10 -14.61
CA SER A 862 -3.10 -7.79 -15.91
C SER A 862 -4.42 -8.49 -16.21
N LEU A 863 -4.98 -8.28 -17.42
CA LEU A 863 -6.17 -8.98 -17.88
C LEU A 863 -5.74 -10.34 -18.43
N VAL A 864 -6.16 -11.41 -17.76
CA VAL A 864 -5.73 -12.79 -18.03
C VAL A 864 -6.65 -13.49 -19.03
N PRO A 865 -6.15 -14.50 -19.79
CA PRO A 865 -6.98 -15.28 -20.69
C PRO A 865 -7.99 -16.12 -19.90
N HIS A 866 -9.22 -16.20 -20.40
CA HIS A 866 -10.22 -17.15 -19.94
C HIS A 866 -10.95 -17.75 -21.14
N LYS A 867 -10.94 -19.09 -21.26
CA LYS A 867 -11.45 -19.82 -22.45
C LYS A 867 -12.87 -19.42 -22.85
N HIS A 868 -13.71 -19.11 -21.87
CA HIS A 868 -15.13 -18.78 -22.04
C HIS A 868 -15.42 -17.27 -21.98
N SER A 869 -14.41 -16.38 -22.00
CA SER A 869 -14.59 -14.92 -22.01
C SER A 869 -14.10 -14.29 -23.32
N ALA A 870 -14.83 -13.27 -23.79
CA ALA A 870 -14.39 -12.40 -24.87
C ALA A 870 -13.53 -11.21 -24.40
N ALA A 871 -13.48 -10.92 -23.09
CA ALA A 871 -12.96 -9.67 -22.52
C ALA A 871 -11.53 -9.34 -22.98
N LEU A 872 -10.57 -10.26 -22.77
CA LEU A 872 -9.18 -10.07 -23.20
C LEU A 872 -9.07 -9.90 -24.72
N LYS A 873 -9.86 -10.62 -25.50
CA LYS A 873 -9.82 -10.55 -26.97
C LYS A 873 -10.36 -9.22 -27.48
N ASN A 874 -11.40 -8.69 -26.86
CA ASN A 874 -11.97 -7.40 -27.26
C ASN A 874 -11.17 -6.21 -26.71
N PHE A 875 -10.52 -6.34 -25.55
CA PHE A 875 -9.52 -5.39 -25.06
C PHE A 875 -8.29 -5.32 -25.99
N LYS A 876 -7.77 -6.47 -26.43
CA LYS A 876 -6.69 -6.52 -27.45
C LYS A 876 -7.07 -5.84 -28.76
N LYS A 877 -8.31 -6.02 -29.25
CA LYS A 877 -8.80 -5.27 -30.44
C LYS A 877 -8.76 -3.75 -30.23
N ARG A 878 -9.18 -3.24 -29.06
CA ARG A 878 -9.13 -1.80 -28.75
C ARG A 878 -7.70 -1.25 -28.73
N LEU A 879 -6.72 -2.07 -28.35
CA LEU A 879 -5.28 -1.73 -28.39
C LEU A 879 -4.61 -1.99 -29.76
N GLY A 880 -5.33 -2.51 -30.76
CA GLY A 880 -4.76 -2.91 -32.06
C GLY A 880 -3.85 -4.15 -32.01
N LEU A 881 -3.96 -4.98 -30.97
CA LEU A 881 -3.12 -6.17 -30.73
C LEU A 881 -3.73 -7.47 -31.29
N PRO A 882 -2.91 -8.48 -31.66
CA PRO A 882 -3.38 -9.76 -32.17
C PRO A 882 -4.12 -10.59 -31.10
N VAL A 883 -5.27 -11.14 -31.48
CA VAL A 883 -6.29 -11.75 -30.59
C VAL A 883 -6.25 -13.29 -30.51
N ASP A 884 -5.32 -13.90 -31.23
CA ASP A 884 -5.15 -15.34 -31.44
C ASP A 884 -4.30 -16.02 -30.34
N ASN A 885 -3.49 -15.24 -29.64
CA ASN A 885 -2.64 -15.66 -28.53
C ASN A 885 -3.29 -15.35 -27.17
N ASP A 886 -3.05 -16.22 -26.18
CA ASP A 886 -3.58 -16.11 -24.82
C ASP A 886 -2.69 -15.27 -23.87
N ILE A 887 -1.76 -14.45 -24.40
CA ILE A 887 -0.87 -13.61 -23.58
C ILE A 887 -1.69 -12.52 -22.86
N SER A 888 -1.55 -12.40 -21.54
CA SER A 888 -2.23 -11.37 -20.74
C SER A 888 -1.77 -9.96 -21.09
N VAL A 889 -2.67 -8.96 -21.03
CA VAL A 889 -2.35 -7.55 -21.24
C VAL A 889 -2.27 -6.80 -19.91
N LYS A 890 -1.16 -6.07 -19.68
CA LYS A 890 -0.96 -5.20 -18.52
C LYS A 890 -1.72 -3.89 -18.65
N TYR A 891 -2.23 -3.39 -17.52
CA TYR A 891 -2.91 -2.10 -17.45
C TYR A 891 -2.59 -1.39 -16.13
N ILE A 892 -2.62 -0.07 -16.15
CA ILE A 892 -2.55 0.82 -14.99
C ILE A 892 -3.93 0.91 -14.34
N LYS A 893 -3.96 0.95 -13.02
CA LYS A 893 -5.13 1.18 -12.15
C LYS A 893 -4.94 2.52 -11.43
N THR A 894 -5.92 3.40 -11.51
CA THR A 894 -5.91 4.69 -10.82
C THR A 894 -7.10 4.79 -9.86
N THR A 895 -6.96 4.24 -8.65
CA THR A 895 -8.04 4.17 -7.65
C THR A 895 -8.41 5.56 -7.12
N CYS A 896 -9.67 5.96 -7.24
CA CYS A 896 -10.17 7.27 -6.82
C CYS A 896 -10.91 7.16 -5.47
N LEU A 897 -10.28 7.60 -4.39
CA LEU A 897 -10.88 7.63 -3.05
C LEU A 897 -10.84 9.02 -2.41
N ASP A 898 -10.26 10.02 -3.07
CA ASP A 898 -10.24 11.41 -2.65
C ASP A 898 -11.41 12.22 -3.26
N PRO A 899 -12.28 12.81 -2.43
CA PRO A 899 -13.50 13.48 -2.92
C PRO A 899 -13.28 14.92 -3.41
N TRP A 900 -12.17 15.57 -3.03
CA TRP A 900 -11.92 16.99 -3.34
C TRP A 900 -11.36 17.25 -4.74
N ALA A 901 -10.71 16.26 -5.34
CA ALA A 901 -9.72 16.45 -6.39
C ALA A 901 -10.35 16.55 -7.79
N THR A 902 -11.20 17.57 -7.99
CA THR A 902 -12.05 17.73 -9.18
C THR A 902 -11.97 19.13 -9.81
N SER A 903 -11.13 20.03 -9.31
CA SER A 903 -10.83 21.31 -9.96
C SER A 903 -10.13 21.06 -11.31
N LEU A 904 -10.51 21.82 -12.34
CA LEU A 904 -10.09 21.59 -13.74
C LEU A 904 -8.56 21.53 -13.87
N GLU A 905 -7.84 22.52 -13.36
CA GLU A 905 -6.38 22.57 -13.34
C GLU A 905 -5.73 21.33 -12.71
N PHE A 906 -6.27 20.83 -11.58
CA PHE A 906 -5.72 19.65 -10.93
C PHE A 906 -5.91 18.41 -11.82
N MET A 907 -7.04 18.32 -12.51
CA MET A 907 -7.35 17.21 -13.42
C MET A 907 -6.50 17.26 -14.70
N ASP A 908 -6.31 18.45 -15.28
CA ASP A 908 -5.42 18.64 -16.43
C ASP A 908 -3.93 18.43 -16.03
N ASN A 909 -3.52 18.82 -14.82
CA ASN A 909 -2.19 18.50 -14.28
C ASN A 909 -1.99 16.99 -14.10
N MET A 910 -2.99 16.25 -13.57
CA MET A 910 -2.94 14.78 -13.51
C MET A 910 -2.88 14.15 -14.91
N ALA A 911 -3.49 14.76 -15.93
CA ALA A 911 -3.40 14.32 -17.31
C ALA A 911 -2.01 14.57 -17.91
N ALA A 912 -1.43 15.76 -17.72
CA ALA A 912 -0.08 16.11 -18.18
C ALA A 912 0.99 15.20 -17.57
N ILE A 913 0.92 14.96 -16.26
CA ILE A 913 1.79 14.00 -15.54
C ILE A 913 1.71 12.61 -16.19
N MET A 914 0.50 12.09 -16.43
CA MET A 914 0.32 10.78 -17.02
C MET A 914 0.82 10.74 -18.47
N ARG A 915 0.54 11.78 -19.27
CA ARG A 915 1.01 11.89 -20.66
C ARG A 915 2.53 11.88 -20.75
N ASN A 916 3.21 12.73 -19.99
CA ASN A 916 4.67 12.76 -20.00
C ASN A 916 5.28 11.44 -19.48
N SER A 917 4.69 10.86 -18.43
CA SER A 917 5.09 9.54 -17.93
C SER A 917 4.93 8.42 -18.97
N ILE A 918 3.91 8.49 -19.83
CA ILE A 918 3.70 7.57 -20.95
C ILE A 918 4.80 7.73 -22.00
N LEU A 919 5.16 8.97 -22.36
CA LEU A 919 6.24 9.24 -23.31
C LEU A 919 7.59 8.73 -22.79
N CYS A 920 7.94 9.04 -21.52
CA CYS A 920 9.12 8.46 -20.85
C CYS A 920 9.09 6.93 -20.85
N ALA A 921 7.95 6.30 -20.53
CA ALA A 921 7.82 4.84 -20.49
C ALA A 921 7.86 4.17 -21.88
N ILE A 922 7.46 4.89 -22.94
CA ILE A 922 7.68 4.49 -24.33
C ILE A 922 9.18 4.52 -24.60
N GLY A 923 9.85 5.66 -24.38
CA GLY A 923 11.27 5.86 -24.67
C GLY A 923 12.19 4.85 -23.96
N THR A 924 11.99 4.64 -22.66
CA THR A 924 12.61 3.56 -21.86
C THR A 924 12.63 2.20 -22.58
N VAL A 925 11.55 1.87 -23.30
CA VAL A 925 11.40 0.60 -24.03
C VAL A 925 11.87 0.70 -25.48
N THR A 926 11.72 1.85 -26.15
CA THR A 926 11.88 1.98 -27.61
C THR A 926 13.17 2.61 -28.10
N ASP A 927 13.84 3.42 -27.28
CA ASP A 927 14.89 4.31 -27.80
C ASP A 927 16.11 3.53 -28.28
N PRO A 928 16.80 4.02 -29.33
CA PRO A 928 18.09 3.50 -29.74
C PRO A 928 19.17 3.84 -28.70
N GLU A 929 20.34 3.21 -28.84
CA GLU A 929 21.50 3.51 -27.99
C GLU A 929 22.17 4.82 -28.43
N ALA A 930 22.49 5.70 -27.48
CA ALA A 930 23.05 7.03 -27.71
C ALA A 930 23.99 7.48 -26.57
N LEU A 931 24.73 8.57 -26.80
CA LEU A 931 25.58 9.21 -25.79
C LEU A 931 24.83 10.36 -25.11
N HIS A 932 24.76 10.32 -23.78
CA HIS A 932 24.01 11.28 -22.96
C HIS A 932 24.96 12.25 -22.27
N ASN A 933 24.79 13.55 -22.55
CA ASN A 933 25.66 14.64 -22.11
C ASN A 933 24.90 15.60 -21.17
N PHE A 934 25.54 16.04 -20.10
CA PHE A 934 24.97 16.90 -19.06
C PHE A 934 25.88 18.11 -18.81
N VAL A 935 25.38 19.32 -19.04
CA VAL A 935 26.09 20.56 -18.72
C VAL A 935 26.08 20.75 -17.21
N SER A 936 27.26 20.87 -16.62
CA SER A 936 27.43 21.05 -15.18
C SER A 936 27.27 22.53 -14.79
N THR A 937 26.62 22.79 -13.65
CA THR A 937 26.47 24.15 -13.08
C THR A 937 27.79 24.83 -12.72
N GLY A 938 28.88 24.08 -12.54
CA GLY A 938 30.17 24.65 -12.16
C GLY A 938 30.32 24.89 -10.65
N VAL A 939 29.45 24.32 -9.82
CA VAL A 939 29.44 24.52 -8.37
C VAL A 939 29.34 23.19 -7.64
N VAL A 940 30.14 23.04 -6.57
CA VAL A 940 30.14 21.87 -5.70
C VAL A 940 29.85 22.33 -4.28
N ASN A 941 28.84 21.75 -3.63
CA ASN A 941 28.49 22.09 -2.25
C ASN A 941 29.40 21.39 -1.21
N GLN A 942 29.21 21.72 0.07
CA GLN A 942 29.98 21.18 1.20
C GLN A 942 29.84 19.66 1.40
N GLN A 943 28.97 19.00 0.62
CA GLN A 943 28.73 17.56 0.63
C GLN A 943 29.32 16.88 -0.62
N ASN A 944 30.12 17.57 -1.43
CA ASN A 944 30.67 17.10 -2.72
C ASN A 944 29.56 16.78 -3.74
N GLU A 945 28.48 17.57 -3.74
CA GLU A 945 27.35 17.43 -4.66
C GLU A 945 27.34 18.57 -5.68
N VAL A 946 27.02 18.24 -6.94
CA VAL A 946 27.00 19.13 -8.10
C VAL A 946 25.70 18.94 -8.88
N ILE A 947 25.12 20.02 -9.39
CA ILE A 947 23.90 19.98 -10.21
C ILE A 947 24.30 20.03 -11.69
N ALA A 948 23.63 19.24 -12.53
CA ALA A 948 23.83 19.23 -13.98
C ALA A 948 22.48 19.11 -14.72
N SER A 949 22.45 19.61 -15.96
CA SER A 949 21.25 19.64 -16.81
C SER A 949 21.51 18.97 -18.16
N TYR A 950 20.56 18.17 -18.63
CA TYR A 950 20.71 17.33 -19.81
C TYR A 950 20.63 18.12 -21.12
N VAL A 951 21.48 17.75 -22.07
CA VAL A 951 21.60 18.37 -23.38
C VAL A 951 20.73 17.58 -24.36
N GLY A 952 19.45 17.92 -24.41
CA GLY A 952 18.46 17.28 -25.28
C GLY A 952 18.49 17.77 -26.74
N ASP A 953 17.78 17.05 -27.61
CA ASP A 953 17.58 17.39 -29.02
C ASP A 953 16.18 16.92 -29.47
N PHE A 954 15.42 17.79 -30.12
CA PHE A 954 14.11 17.46 -30.68
C PHE A 954 14.20 16.56 -31.93
N ASN A 955 15.36 16.52 -32.62
CA ASN A 955 15.55 15.76 -33.86
C ASN A 955 16.02 14.31 -33.63
N ASP A 956 16.63 14.01 -32.47
CA ASP A 956 17.11 12.66 -32.11
C ASP A 956 16.24 12.07 -31.00
N VAL A 957 15.46 11.02 -31.33
CA VAL A 957 14.51 10.37 -30.40
C VAL A 957 15.14 9.84 -29.12
N ALA A 958 16.43 9.46 -29.11
CA ALA A 958 17.10 9.05 -27.87
C ALA A 958 17.46 10.23 -26.94
N LYS A 959 17.32 11.47 -27.43
CA LYS A 959 17.70 12.72 -26.76
C LYS A 959 16.51 13.67 -26.55
N GLN A 960 15.28 13.23 -26.81
CA GLN A 960 14.04 14.00 -26.63
C GLN A 960 13.64 14.14 -25.14
N TYR A 961 14.54 14.62 -24.29
CA TYR A 961 14.35 14.71 -22.84
C TYR A 961 14.79 16.06 -22.28
N ASP A 962 14.05 16.54 -21.29
CA ASP A 962 14.45 17.56 -20.33
C ASP A 962 14.79 16.86 -19.01
N THR A 963 15.96 17.12 -18.42
CA THR A 963 16.36 16.45 -17.18
C THR A 963 17.36 17.30 -16.40
N VAL A 964 17.07 17.51 -15.11
CA VAL A 964 17.99 18.13 -14.15
C VAL A 964 18.31 17.09 -13.08
N VAL A 965 19.59 16.93 -12.75
CA VAL A 965 20.09 15.92 -11.81
C VAL A 965 21.06 16.53 -10.80
N LYS A 966 20.98 16.07 -9.55
CA LYS A 966 22.00 16.30 -8.51
C LYS A 966 22.87 15.04 -8.39
N LEU A 967 24.15 15.20 -8.68
CA LEU A 967 25.18 14.15 -8.63
C LEU A 967 26.10 14.38 -7.42
N LYS A 968 26.75 13.34 -6.92
CA LYS A 968 27.72 13.43 -5.81
C LYS A 968 28.96 12.61 -6.10
N PHE A 969 30.13 13.25 -6.07
CA PHE A 969 31.42 12.58 -6.24
C PHE A 969 31.61 11.52 -5.13
N LEU A 970 32.09 10.32 -5.49
CA LEU A 970 32.40 9.27 -4.50
C LEU A 970 33.72 9.51 -3.77
N HIS A 971 34.60 10.33 -4.35
CA HIS A 971 35.96 10.56 -3.90
C HIS A 971 36.25 12.05 -3.87
N ASP A 972 36.81 12.53 -2.76
CA ASP A 972 37.11 13.95 -2.55
C ASP A 972 38.16 14.44 -3.57
N GLU A 973 39.08 13.56 -3.98
CA GLU A 973 40.09 13.82 -5.04
C GLU A 973 39.45 14.16 -6.40
N ASP A 974 38.33 13.51 -6.77
CA ASP A 974 37.59 13.80 -8.01
C ASP A 974 36.94 15.19 -7.93
N ALA A 975 36.35 15.53 -6.78
CA ALA A 975 35.74 16.83 -6.54
C ALA A 975 36.79 17.97 -6.55
N GLU A 976 37.95 17.77 -5.91
CA GLU A 976 39.07 18.71 -5.95
C GLU A 976 39.59 18.92 -7.38
N GLN A 977 39.74 17.86 -8.18
CA GLN A 977 40.16 17.96 -9.58
C GLN A 977 39.14 18.71 -10.45
N TYR A 978 37.84 18.47 -10.23
CA TYR A 978 36.77 19.22 -10.90
C TYR A 978 36.82 20.72 -10.54
N ILE A 979 36.89 21.06 -9.26
CA ILE A 979 36.93 22.45 -8.76
C ILE A 979 38.17 23.17 -9.34
N ALA A 980 39.33 22.53 -9.33
CA ALA A 980 40.56 23.09 -9.89
C ALA A 980 40.48 23.34 -11.40
N MET A 981 39.73 22.52 -12.16
CA MET A 981 39.46 22.80 -13.58
C MET A 981 38.48 23.96 -13.75
N GLN A 982 37.41 23.99 -12.97
CA GLN A 982 36.38 25.03 -13.04
C GLN A 982 36.94 26.42 -12.72
N GLU A 983 37.72 26.56 -11.64
CA GLU A 983 38.43 27.81 -11.34
C GLU A 983 39.37 28.24 -12.48
N LYS A 984 40.08 27.28 -13.09
CA LYS A 984 41.02 27.54 -14.20
C LYS A 984 40.30 28.00 -15.47
N LEU A 985 39.05 27.62 -15.68
CA LEU A 985 38.19 28.13 -16.76
C LEU A 985 37.72 29.57 -16.44
N LEU A 986 37.24 29.81 -15.22
CA LEU A 986 36.79 31.14 -14.77
C LEU A 986 37.93 32.19 -14.70
N ARG A 987 39.15 31.78 -14.34
CA ARG A 987 40.33 32.67 -14.23
C ARG A 987 40.95 33.09 -15.58
N ARG A 988 40.48 32.57 -16.72
CA ARG A 988 41.11 32.82 -18.03
C ARG A 988 40.46 33.98 -18.79
N SER A 989 41.21 35.08 -18.95
CA SER A 989 40.88 36.19 -19.85
C SER A 989 41.13 35.84 -21.34
N SER A 990 40.64 34.68 -21.79
CA SER A 990 40.61 34.27 -23.20
C SER A 990 39.17 34.25 -23.67
N THR A 991 38.95 34.65 -24.93
CA THR A 991 37.62 34.65 -25.58
C THR A 991 36.85 33.36 -25.32
N GLU A 992 35.65 33.52 -24.76
CA GLU A 992 34.63 32.49 -24.51
C GLU A 992 35.03 31.38 -23.50
N PRO A 993 34.63 31.51 -22.22
CA PRO A 993 34.71 30.41 -21.27
C PRO A 993 33.68 29.32 -21.65
N ARG A 994 34.12 28.05 -21.61
CA ARG A 994 33.30 26.87 -21.93
C ARG A 994 32.94 26.12 -20.65
N PRO A 995 31.70 25.60 -20.52
CA PRO A 995 31.27 24.86 -19.33
C PRO A 995 31.93 23.47 -19.25
N ILE A 996 31.90 22.86 -18.06
CA ILE A 996 32.23 21.43 -17.89
C ILE A 996 31.00 20.59 -18.27
N VAL A 997 31.21 19.52 -19.02
CA VAL A 997 30.15 18.61 -19.47
C VAL A 997 30.47 17.18 -19.00
N PHE A 998 29.49 16.53 -18.38
CA PHE A 998 29.56 15.13 -17.97
C PHE A 998 28.91 14.24 -19.04
N ARG A 999 29.57 13.16 -19.45
CA ARG A 999 29.01 12.14 -20.37
C ARG A 999 28.93 10.80 -19.64
N SER A 1000 27.72 10.25 -19.56
CA SER A 1000 27.42 8.92 -19.01
C SER A 1000 28.06 7.81 -19.86
N ILE A 1001 28.46 6.68 -19.25
CA ILE A 1001 28.88 5.49 -20.00
C ILE A 1001 27.69 4.60 -20.38
N LYS A 1002 26.58 4.63 -19.63
CA LYS A 1002 25.31 4.01 -20.01
C LYS A 1002 24.74 4.67 -21.28
N GLN A 1003 24.23 3.84 -22.20
CA GLN A 1003 23.85 4.22 -23.58
C GLN A 1003 22.34 4.51 -23.76
N ARG A 1004 21.57 4.70 -22.69
CA ARG A 1004 20.15 5.06 -22.73
C ARG A 1004 19.86 6.04 -21.61
N HIS A 1005 19.04 7.06 -21.86
CA HIS A 1005 18.79 8.15 -20.91
C HIS A 1005 18.16 7.66 -19.60
N HIS A 1006 17.16 6.78 -19.70
CA HIS A 1006 16.53 6.12 -18.54
C HIS A 1006 17.52 5.27 -17.74
N ASP A 1007 18.45 4.59 -18.41
CA ASP A 1007 19.40 3.69 -17.75
C ASP A 1007 20.31 4.45 -16.78
N VAL A 1008 20.68 5.70 -17.11
CA VAL A 1008 21.54 6.57 -16.28
C VAL A 1008 21.02 6.69 -14.85
N PHE A 1009 19.69 6.77 -14.68
CA PHE A 1009 19.04 7.11 -13.40
C PHE A 1009 18.12 6.05 -12.81
N PHE A 1010 17.88 4.92 -13.50
CA PHE A 1010 16.82 3.98 -13.10
C PHE A 1010 17.13 2.49 -13.34
N LYS A 1011 18.36 2.12 -13.76
CA LYS A 1011 18.70 0.73 -14.16
C LYS A 1011 19.66 0.02 -13.19
N GLU A 1012 19.07 -0.96 -12.51
CA GLU A 1012 19.61 -1.93 -11.54
C GLU A 1012 19.37 -1.62 -10.05
N SER A 1013 18.90 -0.42 -9.68
CA SER A 1013 18.45 -0.14 -8.31
C SER A 1013 17.09 0.57 -8.18
N LYS A 1014 16.62 0.57 -6.94
CA LYS A 1014 15.61 1.49 -6.42
C LYS A 1014 16.37 2.47 -5.54
N TYR A 1015 16.32 3.74 -5.87
CA TYR A 1015 17.27 4.73 -5.39
C TYR A 1015 17.08 5.06 -3.89
N PRO A 1016 18.13 5.47 -3.16
CA PRO A 1016 19.43 5.95 -3.66
C PRO A 1016 20.61 4.97 -3.50
N GLY A 1017 21.69 5.19 -4.24
CA GLY A 1017 22.98 4.51 -4.07
C GLY A 1017 23.59 3.84 -5.31
N GLU A 1018 23.12 4.17 -6.52
CA GLU A 1018 23.76 3.76 -7.77
C GLU A 1018 24.93 4.67 -8.10
N ASN A 1019 26.09 4.07 -8.37
CA ASN A 1019 27.28 4.73 -8.92
C ASN A 1019 27.20 4.67 -10.46
N GLU A 1020 27.31 5.82 -11.14
CA GLU A 1020 27.58 5.90 -12.58
C GLU A 1020 28.95 6.53 -12.82
N GLU A 1021 29.69 6.05 -13.84
CA GLU A 1021 30.93 6.68 -14.27
C GLU A 1021 30.64 7.76 -15.33
N PHE A 1022 31.10 8.98 -15.07
CA PHE A 1022 30.98 10.10 -16.00
C PHE A 1022 32.35 10.54 -16.53
N HIS A 1023 32.50 10.56 -17.85
CA HIS A 1023 33.62 11.21 -18.53
C HIS A 1023 33.40 12.74 -18.53
N CYS A 1024 34.38 13.52 -18.08
CA CYS A 1024 34.26 14.96 -17.90
C CYS A 1024 35.03 15.75 -18.98
N PHE A 1025 34.33 16.57 -19.75
CA PHE A 1025 34.83 17.34 -20.90
C PHE A 1025 34.75 18.86 -20.65
N VAL A 1026 35.41 19.65 -21.50
CA VAL A 1026 35.37 21.13 -21.49
C VAL A 1026 34.74 21.62 -22.80
N GLY A 1027 33.53 22.16 -22.71
CA GLY A 1027 32.62 22.34 -23.85
C GLY A 1027 31.87 21.04 -24.20
N LEU A 1028 30.93 21.12 -25.15
CA LEU A 1028 30.21 19.94 -25.63
C LEU A 1028 31.13 19.00 -26.44
N PRO A 1029 31.29 17.74 -26.03
CA PRO A 1029 32.04 16.74 -26.81
C PRO A 1029 31.22 16.22 -27.98
N SER A 1030 31.87 16.00 -29.14
CA SER A 1030 31.25 15.23 -30.24
C SER A 1030 31.15 13.74 -29.87
N ASP A 1031 30.33 12.96 -30.58
CA ASP A 1031 30.12 11.54 -30.26
C ASP A 1031 31.42 10.69 -30.39
N ASN A 1032 32.38 11.14 -31.20
CA ASN A 1032 33.68 10.50 -31.36
C ASN A 1032 34.78 11.09 -30.43
N ASP A 1033 34.45 12.11 -29.63
CA ASP A 1033 35.41 12.76 -28.75
C ASP A 1033 35.70 11.92 -27.49
N ASN A 1034 37.00 11.69 -27.26
CA ASN A 1034 37.54 10.93 -26.13
C ASN A 1034 38.51 11.78 -25.28
N ASN A 1035 38.62 13.09 -25.54
CA ASN A 1035 39.54 14.00 -24.85
C ASN A 1035 38.96 14.55 -23.52
N TYR A 1036 38.37 13.68 -22.70
CA TYR A 1036 37.96 14.04 -21.35
C TYR A 1036 39.19 14.34 -20.48
N PHE A 1037 39.06 15.26 -19.51
CA PHE A 1037 40.15 15.64 -18.62
C PHE A 1037 40.19 14.84 -17.31
N MET A 1038 39.10 14.12 -17.01
CA MET A 1038 38.98 13.12 -15.94
C MET A 1038 37.78 12.20 -16.25
N SER A 1039 37.76 11.02 -15.65
CA SER A 1039 36.50 10.34 -15.34
C SER A 1039 36.26 10.44 -13.83
N ALA A 1040 35.00 10.37 -13.41
CA ALA A 1040 34.60 10.40 -12.01
C ALA A 1040 33.46 9.40 -11.79
N ASN A 1041 33.49 8.69 -10.66
CA ASN A 1041 32.35 7.87 -10.25
C ASN A 1041 31.46 8.75 -9.35
N MET A 1042 30.16 8.81 -9.66
CA MET A 1042 29.21 9.65 -8.94
C MET A 1042 27.95 8.88 -8.52
N ASN A 1043 27.47 9.16 -7.31
CA ASN A 1043 26.10 8.80 -6.91
C ASN A 1043 25.09 9.73 -7.56
N ILE A 1044 23.94 9.21 -8.01
CA ILE A 1044 22.75 10.03 -8.23
C ILE A 1044 22.11 10.32 -6.86
N VAL A 1045 21.90 11.59 -6.52
CA VAL A 1045 21.31 12.04 -5.23
C VAL A 1045 19.83 12.34 -5.37
N ASP A 1046 19.46 13.09 -6.40
CA ASP A 1046 18.09 13.50 -6.71
C ASP A 1046 17.97 13.73 -8.22
N VAL A 1047 16.81 13.39 -8.78
CA VAL A 1047 16.44 13.68 -10.17
C VAL A 1047 15.20 14.57 -10.11
N PRO A 1048 15.37 15.86 -9.79
CA PRO A 1048 14.25 16.78 -9.53
C PRO A 1048 13.36 17.04 -10.76
N ARG A 1049 13.86 16.78 -11.97
CA ARG A 1049 13.15 16.90 -13.25
C ARG A 1049 13.64 15.81 -14.20
N TYR A 1050 12.73 15.04 -14.77
CA TYR A 1050 12.97 14.03 -15.82
C TYR A 1050 11.70 13.91 -16.66
N GLU A 1051 11.69 14.52 -17.83
CA GLU A 1051 10.53 14.66 -18.71
C GLU A 1051 10.91 14.38 -20.16
N HIS A 1052 9.98 13.83 -20.93
CA HIS A 1052 10.11 13.70 -22.38
C HIS A 1052 9.61 14.98 -23.07
N PHE A 1053 10.20 15.35 -24.21
CA PHE A 1053 9.71 16.45 -25.04
C PHE A 1053 8.34 16.12 -25.65
N ASP A 1054 7.42 17.08 -25.64
CA ASP A 1054 6.02 16.89 -26.08
C ASP A 1054 5.50 18.05 -26.96
N ASN A 1055 6.43 18.73 -27.67
CA ASN A 1055 6.19 19.66 -28.80
C ASN A 1055 5.04 20.68 -28.58
N HIS A 1056 5.01 21.28 -27.39
CA HIS A 1056 3.94 22.18 -26.95
C HIS A 1056 3.86 23.47 -27.78
N GLU A 1057 2.72 24.17 -27.73
CA GLU A 1057 2.71 25.58 -28.13
C GLU A 1057 3.51 26.40 -27.10
N TYR A 1058 4.27 27.42 -27.54
CA TYR A 1058 5.10 28.20 -26.62
C TYR A 1058 4.23 28.92 -25.56
N PRO A 1059 4.70 29.01 -24.30
CA PRO A 1059 4.08 29.85 -23.28
C PRO A 1059 4.15 31.35 -23.65
N GLU A 1060 3.38 32.18 -22.96
CA GLU A 1060 3.38 33.64 -23.18
C GLU A 1060 4.72 34.25 -22.73
N ASN A 1061 5.19 33.88 -21.53
CA ASN A 1061 6.52 34.23 -21.01
C ASN A 1061 7.49 33.05 -21.14
N SER A 1062 8.81 33.29 -21.11
CA SER A 1062 9.81 32.22 -21.02
C SER A 1062 9.76 31.53 -19.66
N SER A 1063 9.72 30.19 -19.68
CA SER A 1063 9.58 29.32 -18.50
C SER A 1063 10.88 28.61 -18.15
N TYR A 1064 11.21 28.59 -16.86
CA TYR A 1064 12.42 27.96 -16.32
C TYR A 1064 12.07 27.07 -15.12
N PHE A 1065 12.87 26.04 -14.88
CA PHE A 1065 12.85 25.26 -13.66
C PHE A 1065 13.87 25.82 -12.67
N MET A 1066 13.42 26.25 -11.48
CA MET A 1066 14.27 26.76 -10.41
C MET A 1066 14.58 25.66 -9.38
N TYR A 1067 15.86 25.29 -9.22
CA TYR A 1067 16.31 24.24 -8.30
C TYR A 1067 17.65 24.59 -7.65
N GLY A 1068 17.89 24.14 -6.41
CA GLY A 1068 19.13 24.42 -5.69
C GLY A 1068 19.09 24.18 -4.18
N ASP A 1069 19.82 25.02 -3.45
CA ASP A 1069 19.83 25.16 -2.00
C ASP A 1069 19.93 26.65 -1.60
N LYS A 1070 20.08 26.96 -0.30
CA LYS A 1070 20.13 28.36 0.17
C LYS A 1070 21.36 29.15 -0.29
N GLU A 1071 22.46 28.46 -0.62
CA GLU A 1071 23.72 29.08 -1.03
C GLU A 1071 23.77 29.19 -2.57
N ASN A 1072 23.19 28.22 -3.28
CA ASN A 1072 23.34 28.06 -4.73
C ASN A 1072 21.98 27.79 -5.40
N VAL A 1073 21.44 28.77 -6.13
CA VAL A 1073 20.14 28.68 -6.83
C VAL A 1073 20.33 28.83 -8.33
N PHE A 1074 19.72 27.92 -9.09
CA PHE A 1074 19.83 27.88 -10.54
C PHE A 1074 18.47 27.87 -11.24
N LEU A 1075 18.37 28.55 -12.37
CA LEU A 1075 17.26 28.46 -13.32
C LEU A 1075 17.74 27.65 -14.55
N PHE A 1076 16.95 26.66 -14.96
CA PHE A 1076 17.17 25.82 -16.14
C PHE A 1076 16.05 26.11 -17.15
N HIS A 1077 16.37 26.53 -18.37
CA HIS A 1077 15.33 26.81 -19.39
C HIS A 1077 14.52 25.54 -19.72
N ILE A 1078 13.20 25.68 -19.85
CA ILE A 1078 12.30 24.57 -20.21
C ILE A 1078 12.03 24.62 -21.72
N PRO A 1079 12.63 23.73 -22.53
CA PRO A 1079 12.43 23.71 -23.96
C PRO A 1079 11.03 23.21 -24.32
N CYS A 1080 10.38 23.87 -25.28
CA CYS A 1080 9.02 23.60 -25.71
C CYS A 1080 8.98 22.94 -27.10
N ARG A 1081 9.71 23.50 -28.08
CA ARG A 1081 9.72 23.06 -29.49
C ARG A 1081 10.73 23.84 -30.33
N ILE A 1082 11.16 23.27 -31.47
CA ILE A 1082 12.00 24.00 -32.44
C ILE A 1082 11.26 25.23 -33.04
N PRO A 1083 11.94 26.38 -33.23
CA PRO A 1083 13.31 26.69 -32.77
C PRO A 1083 13.40 26.98 -31.26
N ASP A 1084 14.35 26.34 -30.58
CA ASP A 1084 14.56 26.45 -29.12
C ASP A 1084 16.04 26.62 -28.78
N PHE A 1085 16.37 26.79 -27.50
CA PHE A 1085 17.75 27.01 -27.01
C PHE A 1085 18.05 26.21 -25.74
N PHE A 1086 19.30 26.28 -25.26
CA PHE A 1086 19.68 25.77 -23.93
C PHE A 1086 20.29 26.90 -23.09
N GLN A 1087 19.78 27.09 -21.87
CA GLN A 1087 20.30 28.06 -20.92
C GLN A 1087 20.26 27.53 -19.47
N VAL A 1088 21.35 27.78 -18.73
CA VAL A 1088 21.42 27.60 -17.27
C VAL A 1088 21.88 28.93 -16.65
N VAL A 1089 21.15 29.41 -15.65
CA VAL A 1089 21.40 30.71 -14.99
C VAL A 1089 21.65 30.47 -13.51
N GLU A 1090 22.69 31.07 -12.95
CA GLU A 1090 23.00 31.10 -11.52
C GLU A 1090 22.55 32.45 -10.94
N LEU A 1091 21.83 32.44 -9.82
CA LEU A 1091 21.31 33.65 -9.18
C LEU A 1091 22.24 34.16 -8.07
N ASP A 1092 22.31 35.48 -7.90
CA ASP A 1092 23.03 36.16 -6.81
C ASP A 1092 22.23 36.10 -5.49
N GLY A 1093 22.03 34.87 -5.00
CA GLY A 1093 21.21 34.53 -3.84
C GLY A 1093 19.79 34.03 -4.17
N PRO A 1094 19.08 33.48 -3.17
CA PRO A 1094 17.72 32.96 -3.35
C PRO A 1094 16.67 34.09 -3.49
N PRO A 1095 15.59 33.87 -4.26
CA PRO A 1095 14.48 34.84 -4.36
C PRO A 1095 13.64 34.93 -3.09
N ASP A 1096 12.92 36.05 -2.95
CA ASP A 1096 11.95 36.26 -1.88
C ASP A 1096 10.77 35.28 -1.98
N GLY A 1097 10.20 34.91 -0.82
CA GLY A 1097 8.96 34.14 -0.73
C GLY A 1097 9.09 32.61 -0.81
N ILE A 1098 10.31 32.06 -0.87
CA ILE A 1098 10.53 30.59 -0.91
C ILE A 1098 10.15 29.85 0.40
N GLY A 1099 10.14 30.52 1.56
CA GLY A 1099 9.76 29.90 2.83
C GLY A 1099 9.86 30.79 4.09
N ARG A 1100 10.02 30.14 5.26
CA ARG A 1100 10.36 30.73 6.57
C ARG A 1100 11.29 29.77 7.33
N GLU A 1101 12.07 30.30 8.29
CA GLU A 1101 13.27 29.69 8.90
C GLU A 1101 13.28 28.17 9.16
N GLU A 1102 12.15 27.56 9.57
CA GLU A 1102 12.04 26.12 9.85
C GLU A 1102 11.82 25.23 8.60
N VAL A 1103 11.50 25.83 7.44
CA VAL A 1103 11.08 25.16 6.19
C VAL A 1103 11.65 25.84 4.91
N ASP A 1104 12.54 26.83 5.07
CA ASP A 1104 12.94 27.83 4.05
C ASP A 1104 13.24 27.29 2.63
N ASP A 1105 13.99 26.19 2.51
CA ASP A 1105 14.51 25.71 1.24
C ASP A 1105 13.67 24.57 0.64
N LEU A 1106 12.48 24.30 1.18
CA LEU A 1106 11.60 23.24 0.68
C LEU A 1106 11.19 23.44 -0.80
N LEU A 1107 11.06 24.67 -1.28
CA LEU A 1107 10.79 24.94 -2.71
C LEU A 1107 12.04 24.88 -3.60
N LEU A 1108 13.25 24.98 -3.03
CA LEU A 1108 14.52 24.88 -3.78
C LEU A 1108 15.05 23.44 -3.83
N ARG A 1109 15.02 22.71 -2.70
CA ARG A 1109 15.13 21.24 -2.64
C ARG A 1109 13.99 20.58 -3.40
N HIS A 1110 12.82 21.20 -3.32
CA HIS A 1110 11.82 21.33 -4.37
C HIS A 1110 12.41 21.25 -5.78
N GLY A 1111 12.57 22.37 -6.46
CA GLY A 1111 12.40 22.38 -7.90
C GLY A 1111 10.99 22.84 -8.20
N ILE A 1112 10.87 23.97 -8.87
CA ILE A 1112 9.61 24.65 -9.15
C ILE A 1112 9.69 25.37 -10.49
N GLU A 1113 8.60 25.37 -11.24
CA GLU A 1113 8.48 26.15 -12.48
C GLU A 1113 8.32 27.64 -12.15
N VAL A 1114 9.09 28.47 -12.84
CA VAL A 1114 9.05 29.94 -12.74
C VAL A 1114 8.95 30.54 -14.14
N GLU A 1115 8.19 31.62 -14.27
CA GLU A 1115 8.15 32.44 -15.49
C GLU A 1115 8.98 33.71 -15.32
N ILE A 1116 9.42 34.30 -16.43
CA ILE A 1116 10.08 35.62 -16.47
C ILE A 1116 9.16 36.62 -17.21
N PRO A 1117 8.27 37.35 -16.51
CA PRO A 1117 7.27 38.20 -17.14
C PRO A 1117 7.83 39.23 -18.12
N GLY A 1118 7.31 39.24 -19.34
CA GLY A 1118 7.71 40.18 -20.40
C GLY A 1118 8.89 39.73 -21.26
N ILE A 1119 9.53 38.60 -20.93
CA ILE A 1119 10.41 37.88 -21.87
C ILE A 1119 9.53 36.86 -22.60
N PRO A 1120 9.31 36.95 -23.93
CA PRO A 1120 8.42 36.03 -24.63
C PRO A 1120 8.82 34.56 -24.49
N GLY A 1121 7.86 33.64 -24.42
CA GLY A 1121 8.14 32.20 -24.41
C GLY A 1121 8.54 31.62 -25.77
N SER A 1122 8.27 32.34 -26.86
CA SER A 1122 8.72 31.99 -28.21
C SER A 1122 10.10 32.61 -28.52
N PRO A 1123 11.15 31.82 -28.81
CA PRO A 1123 12.48 32.37 -29.07
C PRO A 1123 12.57 33.22 -30.35
N VAL A 1124 13.24 34.37 -30.27
CA VAL A 1124 13.46 35.24 -31.44
C VAL A 1124 14.67 34.77 -32.24
N VAL A 1125 14.43 34.37 -33.49
CA VAL A 1125 15.47 34.02 -34.46
C VAL A 1125 15.86 35.27 -35.27
N LEU A 1126 17.16 35.56 -35.36
CA LEU A 1126 17.72 36.63 -36.19
C LEU A 1126 18.84 36.06 -37.07
N SER A 1127 18.79 36.32 -38.38
CA SER A 1127 19.74 35.82 -39.39
C SER A 1127 19.88 34.29 -39.53
N GLY A 1128 19.22 33.50 -38.68
CA GLY A 1128 19.27 32.03 -38.65
C GLY A 1128 19.49 31.48 -37.24
N ASP A 1129 20.09 32.29 -36.36
CA ASP A 1129 20.46 31.96 -34.99
C ASP A 1129 19.40 32.44 -33.99
N VAL A 1130 19.24 31.72 -32.88
CA VAL A 1130 18.37 32.12 -31.75
C VAL A 1130 19.12 33.10 -30.84
N LEU A 1131 18.49 34.24 -30.53
CA LEU A 1131 19.04 35.25 -29.64
C LEU A 1131 18.86 34.88 -28.15
N ASP A 1132 19.84 35.22 -27.31
CA ASP A 1132 19.71 35.20 -25.86
C ASP A 1132 18.87 36.39 -25.39
N HIS A 1133 17.79 36.11 -24.64
CA HIS A 1133 16.86 37.13 -24.15
C HIS A 1133 17.30 37.77 -22.83
N LEU A 1134 18.11 37.08 -22.03
CA LEU A 1134 18.52 37.54 -20.69
C LEU A 1134 19.73 38.47 -20.78
N THR A 1135 19.58 39.58 -21.52
CA THR A 1135 20.65 40.55 -21.80
C THR A 1135 20.90 41.54 -20.66
N GLU A 1136 19.91 41.78 -19.82
CA GLU A 1136 20.06 42.51 -18.55
C GLU A 1136 20.56 41.59 -17.42
N ASN A 1137 20.88 42.13 -16.24
CA ASN A 1137 21.37 41.36 -15.09
C ASN A 1137 20.36 41.26 -13.93
N LYS A 1138 19.16 41.80 -14.10
CA LYS A 1138 18.04 41.79 -13.15
C LYS A 1138 16.75 41.48 -13.89
N PHE A 1139 15.91 40.64 -13.32
CA PHE A 1139 14.60 40.29 -13.87
C PHE A 1139 13.59 40.12 -12.74
N ASP A 1140 12.32 40.37 -13.04
CA ASP A 1140 11.22 39.83 -12.24
C ASP A 1140 11.01 38.35 -12.58
N ILE A 1141 10.70 37.52 -11.60
CA ILE A 1141 10.19 36.15 -11.78
C ILE A 1141 8.86 35.96 -11.06
N THR A 1142 8.02 35.06 -11.58
CA THR A 1142 6.73 34.65 -10.99
C THR A 1142 6.67 33.14 -10.81
N PHE A 1143 6.26 32.66 -9.63
CA PHE A 1143 6.19 31.23 -9.30
C PHE A 1143 5.16 30.90 -8.21
N VAL A 1144 4.75 29.63 -8.07
CA VAL A 1144 3.72 29.21 -7.09
C VAL A 1144 4.35 28.79 -5.75
N GLY A 1145 4.47 29.75 -4.84
CA GLY A 1145 4.99 29.58 -3.48
C GLY A 1145 4.10 28.77 -2.53
N ILE A 1146 4.55 28.67 -1.28
CA ILE A 1146 3.95 27.80 -0.25
C ILE A 1146 2.45 28.09 -0.06
N ASN A 1147 1.66 27.01 -0.03
CA ASN A 1147 0.18 27.00 0.01
C ASN A 1147 -0.51 27.45 -1.29
N GLY A 1148 0.14 27.31 -2.45
CA GLY A 1148 -0.50 27.55 -3.75
C GLY A 1148 -0.68 29.03 -4.05
N LYS A 1149 0.24 29.87 -3.57
CA LYS A 1149 0.18 31.32 -3.76
C LYS A 1149 1.16 31.76 -4.81
N GLU A 1150 0.72 32.54 -5.79
CA GLU A 1150 1.63 33.25 -6.67
C GLU A 1150 2.57 34.15 -5.85
N VAL A 1151 3.86 34.07 -6.14
CA VAL A 1151 4.94 34.88 -5.59
C VAL A 1151 5.62 35.56 -6.75
N LYS A 1152 5.86 36.86 -6.62
CA LYS A 1152 6.70 37.64 -7.53
C LYS A 1152 7.93 38.13 -6.78
N SER A 1153 9.12 37.90 -7.33
CA SER A 1153 10.41 38.35 -6.78
C SER A 1153 11.24 39.00 -7.87
N GLU A 1154 11.96 40.08 -7.54
CA GLU A 1154 13.13 40.46 -8.35
C GLU A 1154 14.24 39.42 -8.09
N VAL A 1155 15.02 39.08 -9.11
CA VAL A 1155 16.24 38.27 -9.02
C VAL A 1155 17.35 38.94 -9.81
N LYS A 1156 18.60 38.63 -9.44
CA LYS A 1156 19.80 39.10 -10.13
C LYS A 1156 20.62 37.91 -10.62
N ILE A 1157 21.10 37.98 -11.84
CA ILE A 1157 22.00 36.97 -12.42
C ILE A 1157 23.42 37.16 -11.88
N ALA A 1158 24.01 36.07 -11.38
CA ALA A 1158 25.43 35.99 -11.00
C ALA A 1158 26.30 35.45 -12.15
N ARG A 1159 25.78 34.49 -12.93
CA ARG A 1159 26.44 33.86 -14.08
C ARG A 1159 25.41 33.16 -14.96
N LYS A 1160 25.69 32.97 -16.24
CA LYS A 1160 24.89 32.10 -17.13
C LYS A 1160 25.75 31.30 -18.11
N ILE A 1161 25.25 30.14 -18.49
CA ILE A 1161 25.77 29.28 -19.56
C ILE A 1161 24.71 29.27 -20.66
N TRP A 1162 25.09 29.64 -21.88
CA TRP A 1162 24.22 29.72 -23.06
C TRP A 1162 24.79 28.91 -24.23
N PHE A 1163 23.89 28.24 -24.94
CA PHE A 1163 24.13 27.66 -26.26
C PHE A 1163 23.09 28.25 -27.21
N ALA A 1164 23.54 28.94 -28.26
CA ALA A 1164 22.63 29.54 -29.22
C ALA A 1164 22.01 28.44 -30.08
N GLY A 1165 20.68 28.31 -30.07
CA GLY A 1165 19.96 27.45 -31.00
C GLY A 1165 19.92 28.04 -32.42
N THR A 1166 19.32 27.28 -33.34
CA THR A 1166 19.11 27.69 -34.74
C THR A 1166 17.64 27.53 -35.14
N ALA A 1167 17.29 27.95 -36.35
CA ALA A 1167 15.98 27.70 -36.94
C ALA A 1167 15.58 26.20 -37.04
N SER A 1168 16.50 25.25 -36.83
CA SER A 1168 16.26 23.80 -36.99
C SER A 1168 16.82 22.90 -35.89
N GLU A 1169 17.64 23.42 -34.97
CA GLU A 1169 18.37 22.65 -33.95
C GLU A 1169 18.38 23.43 -32.63
N MET A 1170 18.28 22.75 -31.47
CA MET A 1170 18.36 23.41 -30.16
C MET A 1170 19.77 24.00 -29.87
N LEU A 1171 20.79 23.51 -30.58
CA LEU A 1171 22.20 23.80 -30.33
C LEU A 1171 22.90 24.06 -31.68
N GLY A 1172 23.34 25.29 -31.92
CA GLY A 1172 24.15 25.66 -33.07
C GLY A 1172 25.61 25.23 -32.92
N ALA A 1173 26.23 24.84 -34.04
CA ALA A 1173 27.51 24.12 -34.05
C ALA A 1173 28.72 24.89 -33.46
N ASP A 1174 28.70 26.22 -33.44
CA ASP A 1174 29.91 27.05 -33.21
C ASP A 1174 29.79 28.11 -32.09
N GLN A 1175 28.64 28.27 -31.41
CA GLN A 1175 28.45 29.35 -30.40
C GLN A 1175 28.10 28.83 -29.00
N VAL A 1176 29.10 28.77 -28.13
CA VAL A 1176 28.98 28.39 -26.70
C VAL A 1176 29.55 29.49 -25.82
N THR A 1177 28.70 30.18 -25.07
CA THR A 1177 29.07 31.37 -24.29
C THR A 1177 28.71 31.22 -22.82
N THR A 1178 29.74 31.19 -21.96
CA THR A 1178 29.55 31.43 -20.52
C THR A 1178 29.74 32.93 -20.25
N HIS A 1179 28.74 33.57 -19.65
CA HIS A 1179 28.81 34.95 -19.22
C HIS A 1179 28.87 35.02 -17.69
N VAL A 1180 29.85 35.77 -17.18
CA VAL A 1180 30.17 36.02 -15.77
C VAL A 1180 30.31 37.52 -15.58
#